data_AF-Q51112-F1
#
_entry.id   AF-Q51112-F1
#
_cell.length_a   1.000
_cell.length_b   1.000
_cell.length_c   1.000
_cell.angle_alpha   90.00
_cell.angle_beta   90.00
_cell.angle_gamma   90.00
#
_symmetry.space_group_name_H-M   'P 1'
#
loop_
_entity.id
_entity.type
_entity.pdbx_description
1 polymer ?
#
loop_
_entity_poly.entity_id
_entity_poly.type
_entity_poly.pdbx_seq_one_letter_code
_entity_poly.pdbx_strand_id
1 'polypeptide(L)'
;QRKIYYETRSKQASKQKFKKSFIVSLFFSILYTSPLLAVDYVYDKTKLTNDEITRLKKLRDKTSEYWKKETYLITEDNPKVPPFPALYPRTYQFENINNSKKISFYDQEYTEGYLVGFARGLGVAKRNGDTEEQIRKYFKECFNSNTKIRDYSTCQAEKFGSHPLIVKSHIFSLGPKIKNSHINSEILSVGNYTEWANQVIHHIENYVSFAAHLYSGLDPFHYIEVTDNSHVIGQTISLDEFRLENSLWEPRWDSNVGKLKTTNADIRFNTKSESLLVKEDYAGGARFRFAYDPKEAKNTALIFEKNVTGTSDIIFENPIDDLKSLDGHQIIKVNGTADKHAFRLSGKHQKGIYTLSLQQRPEGFLPKCKNAMIWRFMHNRLKPPIPYCALRLNNKNSDIFDRTLPRKGLWLRVIDGHSNQWVQGKTAPVEGYRKGVQLGGEVFTWQNESNQLSIGLMGGQAEQRSTFHNPDTDNLTTGNVKGFGAGVYATWHQLQDKQTGAYADSWMQYQRFRHRINTEDGTERFTSKGITASIEAGYNALLAEHFTKKGNSLRVYLQPQAQLTYLGVNGKFSDSENAHVNLLGSRQLQTRVGVQAKAQFSLYKNIAIEPFAAVNALYHNKPFGVEMDGERRVINNKTAIESQLGVAVKIKSHLTLQATFNRQTGKHHQAKQGALNLQWTF
;
A
#
# COMPACT_ATOMS: atom_id res chain seq x y z
N GLN A 1 -17.29 -30.64 59.08
CA GLN A 1 -18.36 -30.69 58.05
C GLN A 1 -19.24 -29.46 58.20
N ARG A 2 -19.61 -28.81 57.08
CA ARG A 2 -20.44 -27.59 56.95
C ARG A 2 -19.85 -26.27 57.47
N LYS A 3 -19.09 -25.58 56.62
CA LYS A 3 -19.57 -24.38 55.89
C LYS A 3 -18.52 -23.87 54.89
N ILE A 4 -18.14 -24.77 53.99
CA ILE A 4 -17.59 -24.49 52.65
C ILE A 4 -18.77 -24.03 51.75
N TYR A 5 -19.60 -23.10 52.23
CA TYR A 5 -20.87 -22.74 51.56
C TYR A 5 -21.08 -21.23 51.35
N TYR A 6 -20.11 -20.38 51.72
CA TYR A 6 -20.20 -18.93 51.48
C TYR A 6 -19.18 -18.36 50.49
N GLU A 7 -18.15 -19.11 50.07
CA GLU A 7 -17.17 -18.63 49.09
C GLU A 7 -17.40 -19.12 47.65
N THR A 8 -18.33 -20.03 47.42
CA THR A 8 -18.61 -20.58 46.08
C THR A 8 -19.73 -19.84 45.33
N ARG A 9 -20.52 -18.99 46.01
CA ARG A 9 -21.60 -18.20 45.37
C ARG A 9 -21.16 -16.81 44.88
N SER A 10 -20.10 -16.21 45.43
CA SER A 10 -19.61 -14.89 44.99
C SER A 10 -18.73 -14.95 43.72
N LYS A 11 -18.05 -16.08 43.47
CA LYS A 11 -17.24 -16.28 42.25
C LYS A 11 -18.04 -16.75 41.01
N GLN A 12 -19.28 -17.23 41.20
CA GLN A 12 -20.17 -17.59 40.09
C GLN A 12 -21.04 -16.41 39.61
N ALA A 13 -21.43 -15.51 40.52
CA ALA A 13 -22.21 -14.32 40.17
C ALA A 13 -21.40 -13.24 39.40
N SER A 14 -20.08 -13.13 39.64
CA SER A 14 -19.22 -12.20 38.88
C SER A 14 -18.83 -12.72 37.50
N LYS A 15 -18.77 -14.05 37.30
CA LYS A 15 -18.51 -14.66 35.99
C LYS A 15 -19.72 -14.65 35.04
N GLN A 16 -20.94 -14.52 35.56
CA GLN A 16 -22.16 -14.48 34.73
C GLN A 16 -22.52 -13.06 34.26
N LYS A 17 -22.18 -12.01 35.02
CA LYS A 17 -22.30 -10.61 34.57
C LYS A 17 -21.21 -10.19 33.57
N PHE A 18 -19.99 -10.73 33.69
CA PHE A 18 -18.92 -10.46 32.73
C PHE A 18 -19.11 -11.15 31.38
N LYS A 19 -19.79 -12.30 31.31
CA LYS A 19 -20.06 -12.96 30.02
C LYS A 19 -21.19 -12.30 29.21
N LYS A 20 -22.19 -11.69 29.84
CA LYS A 20 -23.24 -10.97 29.10
C LYS A 20 -22.77 -9.61 28.56
N SER A 21 -21.95 -8.87 29.30
CA SER A 21 -21.40 -7.60 28.79
C SER A 21 -20.31 -7.81 27.73
N PHE A 22 -19.50 -8.86 27.84
CA PHE A 22 -18.45 -9.15 26.86
C PHE A 22 -19.01 -9.74 25.57
N ILE A 23 -20.11 -10.52 25.61
CA ILE A 23 -20.76 -11.04 24.40
C ILE A 23 -21.58 -9.95 23.69
N VAL A 24 -22.22 -9.02 24.41
CA VAL A 24 -22.92 -7.88 23.79
C VAL A 24 -21.92 -6.85 23.22
N SER A 25 -20.77 -6.64 23.86
CA SER A 25 -19.69 -5.84 23.27
C SER A 25 -19.00 -6.54 22.10
N LEU A 26 -18.81 -7.87 22.12
CA LEU A 26 -18.30 -8.60 20.96
C LEU A 26 -19.27 -8.54 19.79
N PHE A 27 -20.59 -8.64 20.02
CA PHE A 27 -21.58 -8.52 18.95
C PHE A 27 -21.67 -7.10 18.37
N PHE A 28 -21.45 -6.05 19.17
CA PHE A 28 -21.38 -4.66 18.65
C PHE A 28 -20.03 -4.31 18.02
N SER A 29 -18.92 -4.93 18.44
CA SER A 29 -17.60 -4.70 17.86
C SER A 29 -17.33 -5.54 16.59
N ILE A 30 -17.97 -6.69 16.43
CA ILE A 30 -17.85 -7.55 15.23
C ILE A 30 -18.67 -6.99 14.05
N LEU A 31 -19.65 -6.12 14.30
CA LEU A 31 -20.42 -5.42 13.25
C LEU A 31 -19.68 -4.23 12.61
N TYR A 32 -18.54 -3.78 13.16
CA TYR A 32 -17.76 -2.66 12.62
C TYR A 32 -16.34 -3.02 12.13
N THR A 33 -15.96 -4.29 12.17
CA THR A 33 -14.65 -4.76 11.66
C THR A 33 -14.77 -5.91 10.66
N SER A 34 -15.96 -6.12 10.09
CA SER A 34 -16.08 -6.87 8.85
C SER A 34 -15.70 -5.94 7.70
N PRO A 35 -14.97 -6.38 6.66
CA PRO A 35 -14.99 -5.66 5.40
C PRO A 35 -16.48 -5.58 5.05
N LEU A 36 -17.05 -4.37 5.08
CA LEU A 36 -18.40 -4.15 4.61
C LEU A 36 -18.39 -4.59 3.16
N LEU A 37 -18.80 -5.85 2.89
CA LEU A 37 -19.15 -6.32 1.57
C LEU A 37 -20.05 -5.23 1.01
N ALA A 38 -19.62 -4.56 -0.07
CA ALA A 38 -20.35 -3.42 -0.56
C ALA A 38 -21.76 -3.90 -0.92
N VAL A 39 -22.75 -3.38 -0.19
CA VAL A 39 -24.14 -3.81 -0.34
C VAL A 39 -24.69 -3.17 -1.60
N ASP A 40 -25.43 -3.93 -2.40
CA ASP A 40 -26.19 -3.35 -3.50
C ASP A 40 -27.28 -2.44 -2.95
N TYR A 41 -27.51 -1.30 -3.56
CA TYR A 41 -28.66 -0.48 -3.20
C TYR A 41 -29.96 -1.26 -3.50
N VAL A 42 -30.83 -1.38 -2.50
CA VAL A 42 -32.15 -2.01 -2.61
C VAL A 42 -33.20 -1.06 -2.03
N TYR A 43 -34.36 -0.96 -2.67
CA TYR A 43 -35.48 -0.19 -2.13
C TYR A 43 -35.88 -0.67 -0.74
N ASP A 44 -36.09 0.27 0.16
CA ASP A 44 -36.61 -0.04 1.49
C ASP A 44 -38.13 -0.30 1.43
N LYS A 45 -38.49 -1.58 1.30
CA LYS A 45 -39.90 -2.03 1.27
C LYS A 45 -40.65 -1.79 2.59
N THR A 46 -39.97 -1.41 3.67
CA THR A 46 -40.65 -1.05 4.93
C THR A 46 -41.22 0.37 4.90
N LYS A 47 -40.79 1.18 3.92
CA LYS A 47 -41.15 2.60 3.82
C LYS A 47 -41.76 3.00 2.49
N LEU A 48 -41.45 2.26 1.43
CA LEU A 48 -42.01 2.48 0.11
C LEU A 48 -43.08 1.42 -0.17
N THR A 49 -44.26 1.89 -0.59
CA THR A 49 -45.30 1.03 -1.14
C THR A 49 -44.87 0.43 -2.49
N ASN A 50 -45.47 -0.68 -2.88
CA ASN A 50 -45.18 -1.30 -4.18
C ASN A 50 -45.49 -0.36 -5.36
N ASP A 51 -46.49 0.51 -5.22
CA ASP A 51 -46.88 1.50 -6.23
C ASP A 51 -45.84 2.60 -6.36
N GLU A 52 -45.32 3.10 -5.24
CA GLU A 52 -44.22 4.07 -5.22
C GLU A 52 -42.95 3.50 -5.84
N ILE A 53 -42.58 2.26 -5.50
CA ILE A 53 -41.43 1.56 -6.11
C ILE A 53 -41.66 1.40 -7.62
N THR A 54 -42.86 1.01 -8.05
CA THR A 54 -43.19 0.83 -9.47
C THR A 54 -43.09 2.16 -10.23
N ARG A 55 -43.59 3.24 -9.65
CA ARG A 55 -43.48 4.60 -10.21
C ARG A 55 -42.02 5.04 -10.32
N LEU A 56 -41.24 4.84 -9.26
CA LEU A 56 -39.81 5.13 -9.21
C LEU A 56 -39.01 4.33 -10.26
N LYS A 57 -39.39 3.08 -10.53
CA LYS A 57 -38.80 2.28 -11.61
C LYS A 57 -39.16 2.85 -12.99
N LYS A 58 -40.42 3.19 -13.22
CA LYS A 58 -40.85 3.82 -14.48
C LYS A 58 -40.11 5.15 -14.74
N LEU A 59 -39.92 5.98 -13.71
CA LEU A 59 -39.15 7.22 -13.87
C LEU A 59 -37.68 7.00 -14.26
N ARG A 60 -37.07 5.86 -13.90
CA ARG A 60 -35.71 5.49 -14.33
C ARG A 60 -35.66 4.85 -15.70
N ASP A 61 -36.73 4.15 -16.09
CA ASP A 61 -36.85 3.51 -17.40
C ASP A 61 -37.22 4.55 -18.47
N LYS A 62 -36.23 4.91 -19.30
CA LYS A 62 -36.36 5.83 -20.43
C LYS A 62 -37.40 5.40 -21.49
N THR A 63 -37.83 4.14 -21.48
CA THR A 63 -38.87 3.62 -22.40
C THR A 63 -40.29 3.73 -21.83
N SER A 64 -40.42 4.07 -20.54
CA SER A 64 -41.70 4.21 -19.87
C SER A 64 -42.51 5.40 -20.37
N GLU A 65 -43.79 5.46 -20.00
CA GLU A 65 -44.66 6.57 -20.34
C GLU A 65 -44.10 7.93 -19.89
N TYR A 66 -43.35 8.02 -18.79
CA TYR A 66 -42.87 9.32 -18.27
C TYR A 66 -41.89 10.05 -19.19
N TRP A 67 -41.30 9.35 -20.15
CA TRP A 67 -40.30 9.87 -21.09
C TRP A 67 -40.83 10.05 -22.50
N LYS A 68 -42.13 9.82 -22.73
CA LYS A 68 -42.76 9.93 -24.04
C LYS A 68 -43.40 11.31 -24.26
N LYS A 69 -43.38 11.84 -25.48
CA LYS A 69 -43.98 13.15 -25.83
C LYS A 69 -45.49 13.17 -25.55
N GLU A 70 -46.16 12.05 -25.80
CA GLU A 70 -47.60 11.86 -25.66
C GLU A 70 -48.07 12.03 -24.21
N THR A 71 -47.18 11.77 -23.23
CA THR A 71 -47.49 11.94 -21.80
C THR A 71 -47.72 13.40 -21.43
N TYR A 72 -47.08 14.31 -22.15
CA TYR A 72 -47.31 15.76 -22.04
C TYR A 72 -48.35 16.25 -23.05
N LEU A 73 -48.95 15.34 -23.82
CA LEU A 73 -49.90 15.61 -24.90
C LEU A 73 -49.37 16.63 -25.92
N ILE A 74 -48.08 16.52 -26.22
CA ILE A 74 -47.37 17.27 -27.26
C ILE A 74 -47.55 16.48 -28.56
N THR A 75 -48.48 16.89 -29.43
CA THR A 75 -48.74 16.29 -30.75
C THR A 75 -48.26 17.22 -31.86
N GLU A 76 -47.76 16.66 -32.98
CA GLU A 76 -47.29 17.44 -34.15
C GLU A 76 -48.43 18.27 -34.77
N ASP A 77 -49.67 17.80 -34.67
CA ASP A 77 -50.87 18.48 -35.19
C ASP A 77 -51.49 19.51 -34.21
N ASN A 78 -50.81 19.88 -33.12
CA ASN A 78 -51.35 20.85 -32.17
C ASN A 78 -51.32 22.27 -32.79
N PRO A 79 -52.47 22.93 -33.02
CA PRO A 79 -52.52 24.24 -33.69
C PRO A 79 -51.98 25.38 -32.81
N LYS A 80 -51.56 25.10 -31.57
CA LYS A 80 -51.04 26.09 -30.61
C LYS A 80 -49.54 26.33 -30.83
N VAL A 81 -49.15 27.60 -30.89
CA VAL A 81 -47.74 28.00 -30.98
C VAL A 81 -47.30 28.62 -29.64
N PRO A 82 -46.33 28.03 -28.93
CA PRO A 82 -45.65 26.76 -29.23
C PRO A 82 -46.47 25.51 -28.85
N PRO A 83 -46.15 24.32 -29.41
CA PRO A 83 -46.96 23.11 -29.27
C PRO A 83 -46.79 22.37 -27.93
N PHE A 84 -46.21 23.00 -26.90
CA PHE A 84 -45.97 22.41 -25.58
C PHE A 84 -46.21 23.41 -24.44
N PRO A 85 -46.69 22.97 -23.25
CA PRO A 85 -47.04 23.88 -22.15
C PRO A 85 -45.82 24.30 -21.33
N ALA A 86 -45.68 25.58 -21.01
CA ALA A 86 -44.71 26.09 -20.05
C ALA A 86 -45.05 25.64 -18.62
N LEU A 87 -44.18 24.86 -18.00
CA LEU A 87 -44.36 24.38 -16.63
C LEU A 87 -43.69 25.32 -15.63
N TYR A 88 -44.40 25.74 -14.59
CA TYR A 88 -43.87 26.62 -13.55
C TYR A 88 -44.21 26.10 -12.15
N PRO A 89 -43.34 26.30 -11.15
CA PRO A 89 -43.71 26.05 -9.77
C PRO A 89 -44.73 27.11 -9.31
N ARG A 90 -45.68 26.74 -8.44
CA ARG A 90 -46.55 27.73 -7.77
C ARG A 90 -45.80 28.53 -6.70
N THR A 91 -44.80 27.93 -6.07
CA THR A 91 -43.97 28.54 -5.03
C THR A 91 -42.54 28.71 -5.54
N TYR A 92 -42.00 29.91 -5.45
CA TYR A 92 -40.73 30.26 -6.11
C TYR A 92 -39.47 29.81 -5.36
N GLN A 93 -39.54 29.45 -4.07
CA GLN A 93 -38.33 29.21 -3.27
C GLN A 93 -38.53 28.07 -2.26
N PHE A 94 -37.69 27.04 -2.36
CA PHE A 94 -37.51 25.99 -1.36
C PHE A 94 -36.36 26.38 -0.43
N GLU A 95 -36.50 27.46 0.34
CA GLU A 95 -35.50 27.80 1.35
C GLU A 95 -35.82 27.09 2.66
N ASN A 96 -34.80 26.51 3.30
CA ASN A 96 -34.88 25.98 4.66
C ASN A 96 -35.75 24.71 4.82
N ILE A 97 -35.45 23.66 4.05
CA ILE A 97 -36.04 22.33 4.27
C ILE A 97 -35.41 21.75 5.55
N ASN A 98 -36.10 21.97 6.68
CA ASN A 98 -35.79 21.53 8.04
C ASN A 98 -34.33 21.11 8.30
N ASN A 99 -33.52 22.06 8.77
CA ASN A 99 -32.12 21.85 9.10
C ASN A 99 -31.87 21.23 10.49
N SER A 100 -32.93 20.91 11.25
CA SER A 100 -32.79 20.40 12.62
C SER A 100 -32.42 18.92 12.71
N LYS A 101 -32.52 18.16 11.61
CA LYS A 101 -32.16 16.73 11.56
C LYS A 101 -30.97 16.52 10.63
N LYS A 102 -29.85 16.04 11.19
CA LYS A 102 -28.71 15.55 10.41
C LYS A 102 -29.11 14.21 9.80
N ILE A 103 -29.16 14.13 8.47
CA ILE A 103 -29.56 12.92 7.74
C ILE A 103 -28.31 12.21 7.19
N SER A 104 -28.18 10.91 7.42
CA SER A 104 -27.20 9.95 6.89
C SER A 104 -27.79 9.14 5.73
N PHE A 105 -26.95 8.59 4.85
CA PHE A 105 -27.34 7.59 3.86
C PHE A 105 -28.21 6.45 4.44
N TYR A 106 -27.91 6.02 5.67
CA TYR A 106 -28.60 4.94 6.37
C TYR A 106 -29.77 5.42 7.23
N ASP A 107 -29.98 6.73 7.32
CA ASP A 107 -31.05 7.26 8.14
C ASP A 107 -32.40 6.89 7.56
N GLN A 108 -33.27 6.49 8.47
CA GLN A 108 -34.50 5.82 8.11
C GLN A 108 -35.62 6.78 7.73
N GLU A 109 -35.50 8.06 8.08
CA GLU A 109 -36.52 9.05 7.79
C GLU A 109 -36.27 9.70 6.42
N TYR A 110 -37.21 9.48 5.50
CA TYR A 110 -37.34 10.30 4.30
C TYR A 110 -37.87 11.68 4.70
N THR A 111 -37.46 12.73 4.00
CA THR A 111 -38.18 14.00 4.09
C THR A 111 -39.60 13.74 3.56
N GLU A 112 -40.61 13.77 4.43
CA GLU A 112 -41.99 13.38 4.10
C GLU A 112 -42.47 14.12 2.84
N GLY A 113 -42.91 13.38 1.81
CA GLY A 113 -43.35 13.95 0.53
C GLY A 113 -42.26 14.18 -0.54
N TYR A 114 -41.01 13.77 -0.30
CA TYR A 114 -39.88 13.94 -1.22
C TYR A 114 -39.36 12.62 -1.81
N LEU A 115 -40.23 11.69 -2.23
CA LEU A 115 -39.77 10.53 -3.02
C LEU A 115 -39.01 10.95 -4.29
N VAL A 116 -39.56 11.97 -4.95
CA VAL A 116 -38.91 12.73 -6.03
C VAL A 116 -38.78 14.15 -5.52
N GLY A 117 -37.56 14.61 -5.24
CA GLY A 117 -37.34 15.92 -4.65
C GLY A 117 -37.76 17.05 -5.59
N PHE A 118 -37.08 17.16 -6.72
CA PHE A 118 -37.22 18.27 -7.65
C PHE A 118 -37.53 17.75 -9.06
N ALA A 119 -38.79 17.89 -9.48
CA ALA A 119 -39.24 17.44 -10.78
C ALA A 119 -39.42 18.60 -11.75
N ARG A 120 -38.81 18.47 -12.93
CA ARG A 120 -39.10 19.28 -14.10
C ARG A 120 -39.84 18.38 -15.09
N GLY A 121 -41.14 18.27 -14.85
CA GLY A 121 -42.05 17.36 -15.54
C GLY A 121 -42.91 16.55 -14.56
N LEU A 122 -43.43 15.42 -15.02
CA LEU A 122 -44.28 14.52 -14.22
C LEU A 122 -43.43 13.51 -13.45
N GLY A 123 -43.92 12.96 -12.34
CA GLY A 123 -43.18 12.00 -11.52
C GLY A 123 -43.42 12.14 -10.02
N VAL A 124 -43.95 13.29 -9.58
CA VAL A 124 -44.37 13.54 -8.19
C VAL A 124 -45.87 13.26 -8.05
N ALA A 125 -46.26 12.28 -7.24
CA ALA A 125 -47.66 11.84 -7.15
C ALA A 125 -48.57 12.94 -6.58
N LYS A 126 -48.13 13.57 -5.48
CA LYS A 126 -48.83 14.66 -4.81
C LYS A 126 -47.83 15.55 -4.08
N ARG A 127 -48.04 16.87 -4.08
CA ARG A 127 -47.30 17.85 -3.27
C ARG A 127 -48.18 19.05 -2.94
N ASN A 128 -48.27 19.43 -1.67
CA ASN A 128 -49.03 20.58 -1.19
C ASN A 128 -50.47 20.67 -1.77
N GLY A 129 -51.14 19.52 -1.89
CA GLY A 129 -52.51 19.43 -2.39
C GLY A 129 -52.65 19.26 -3.90
N ASP A 130 -51.62 19.57 -4.69
CA ASP A 130 -51.62 19.31 -6.14
C ASP A 130 -51.22 17.85 -6.41
N THR A 131 -51.88 17.20 -7.37
CA THR A 131 -51.61 15.82 -7.78
C THR A 131 -51.23 15.73 -9.26
N GLU A 132 -50.44 14.72 -9.61
CA GLU A 132 -50.12 14.46 -11.02
C GLU A 132 -51.38 14.15 -11.85
N GLU A 133 -52.37 13.44 -11.29
CA GLU A 133 -53.62 13.10 -11.99
C GLU A 133 -54.38 14.34 -12.43
N GLN A 134 -54.48 15.35 -11.56
CA GLN A 134 -55.10 16.64 -11.89
C GLN A 134 -54.37 17.33 -13.04
N ILE A 135 -53.03 17.28 -13.07
CA ILE A 135 -52.24 17.91 -14.13
C ILE A 135 -52.39 17.16 -15.47
N ARG A 136 -52.38 15.83 -15.43
CA ARG A 136 -52.63 15.01 -16.64
C ARG A 136 -54.03 15.28 -17.21
N LYS A 137 -55.03 15.41 -16.33
CA LYS A 137 -56.38 15.81 -16.70
C LYS A 137 -56.39 17.21 -17.34
N TYR A 138 -55.71 18.18 -16.73
CA TYR A 138 -55.59 19.54 -17.28
C TYR A 138 -54.92 19.56 -18.66
N PHE A 139 -53.84 18.80 -18.86
CA PHE A 139 -53.22 18.70 -20.20
C PHE A 139 -54.22 18.15 -21.23
N LYS A 140 -55.05 17.17 -20.85
CA LYS A 140 -56.03 16.55 -21.76
C LYS A 140 -57.19 17.49 -22.09
N GLU A 141 -57.76 18.13 -21.08
CA GLU A 141 -59.00 18.89 -21.20
C GLU A 141 -58.78 20.35 -21.63
N CYS A 142 -57.64 20.95 -21.26
CA CYS A 142 -57.35 22.37 -21.49
C CYS A 142 -56.21 22.61 -22.51
N PHE A 143 -55.19 21.76 -22.53
CA PHE A 143 -54.06 21.95 -23.45
C PHE A 143 -54.30 21.31 -24.84
N ASN A 144 -54.91 20.12 -24.92
CA ASN A 144 -55.12 19.41 -26.17
C ASN A 144 -56.56 19.51 -26.75
N SER A 145 -57.41 20.39 -26.20
CA SER A 145 -58.75 20.64 -26.74
C SER A 145 -58.71 21.49 -28.01
N ASN A 146 -59.52 21.14 -29.01
CA ASN A 146 -59.75 21.90 -30.28
C ASN A 146 -60.42 23.28 -30.08
N THR A 147 -60.50 23.78 -28.84
CA THR A 147 -61.11 25.07 -28.53
C THR A 147 -60.20 26.21 -29.01
N LYS A 148 -60.77 27.13 -29.81
CA LYS A 148 -60.10 28.34 -30.29
C LYS A 148 -59.53 29.13 -29.11
N ILE A 149 -58.42 29.83 -29.33
CA ILE A 149 -57.55 30.54 -28.36
C ILE A 149 -58.28 31.56 -27.43
N ARG A 150 -59.60 31.75 -27.51
CA ARG A 150 -60.36 32.79 -26.79
C ARG A 150 -61.47 32.30 -25.85
N ASP A 151 -61.72 30.99 -25.73
CA ASP A 151 -62.74 30.48 -24.81
C ASP A 151 -62.13 29.57 -23.73
N TYR A 152 -61.57 30.21 -22.69
CA TYR A 152 -60.91 29.54 -21.55
C TYR A 152 -61.71 29.61 -20.24
N SER A 153 -62.99 29.97 -20.31
CA SER A 153 -63.85 30.15 -19.14
C SER A 153 -63.90 28.89 -18.24
N THR A 154 -63.85 27.69 -18.83
CA THR A 154 -63.78 26.40 -18.11
C THR A 154 -62.40 26.09 -17.53
N CYS A 155 -61.32 26.54 -18.15
CA CYS A 155 -59.94 26.31 -17.70
C CYS A 155 -59.46 27.34 -16.66
N GLN A 156 -60.00 28.57 -16.69
CA GLN A 156 -59.77 29.59 -15.64
C GLN A 156 -60.32 29.16 -14.27
N ALA A 157 -61.30 28.24 -14.24
CA ALA A 157 -61.84 27.68 -13.01
C ALA A 157 -60.88 26.69 -12.33
N GLU A 158 -59.90 26.12 -13.06
CA GLU A 158 -58.89 25.24 -12.47
C GLU A 158 -57.70 26.03 -11.91
N LYS A 159 -57.25 25.68 -10.70
CA LYS A 159 -56.21 26.41 -9.94
C LYS A 159 -54.80 26.43 -10.59
N PHE A 160 -54.60 25.78 -11.74
CA PHE A 160 -53.27 25.54 -12.34
C PHE A 160 -52.79 26.63 -13.31
N GLY A 161 -53.59 27.61 -13.72
CA GLY A 161 -53.08 28.73 -14.54
C GLY A 161 -54.16 29.68 -15.06
N SER A 162 -53.73 30.89 -15.47
CA SER A 162 -54.59 31.89 -16.12
C SER A 162 -54.63 31.77 -17.65
N HIS A 163 -53.78 30.91 -18.23
CA HIS A 163 -53.63 30.67 -19.67
C HIS A 163 -53.32 29.18 -19.91
N PRO A 164 -53.87 28.50 -20.93
CA PRO A 164 -53.66 27.06 -21.13
C PRO A 164 -52.21 26.66 -21.42
N LEU A 165 -51.41 27.59 -21.96
CA LEU A 165 -49.99 27.38 -22.24
C LEU A 165 -49.11 27.46 -20.97
N ILE A 166 -49.64 27.90 -19.84
CA ILE A 166 -48.89 28.07 -18.59
C ILE A 166 -49.51 27.18 -17.52
N VAL A 167 -48.75 26.20 -17.02
CA VAL A 167 -49.20 25.29 -15.96
C VAL A 167 -48.34 25.47 -14.72
N LYS A 168 -48.97 26.04 -13.69
CA LYS A 168 -48.40 26.28 -12.37
C LYS A 168 -48.85 25.20 -11.40
N SER A 169 -47.90 24.40 -10.88
CA SER A 169 -48.18 23.42 -9.83
C SER A 169 -47.08 23.37 -8.78
N HIS A 170 -47.44 22.98 -7.55
CA HIS A 170 -46.47 22.67 -6.50
C HIS A 170 -45.64 21.42 -6.79
N ILE A 171 -46.06 20.54 -7.70
CA ILE A 171 -45.27 19.34 -8.02
C ILE A 171 -44.04 19.64 -8.89
N PHE A 172 -44.06 20.76 -9.62
CA PHE A 172 -42.93 21.22 -10.42
C PHE A 172 -41.95 22.01 -9.57
N SER A 173 -40.66 21.89 -9.90
CA SER A 173 -39.59 22.67 -9.28
C SER A 173 -38.65 23.20 -10.36
N LEU A 174 -38.49 24.52 -10.38
CA LEU A 174 -37.56 25.24 -11.26
C LEU A 174 -36.43 25.81 -10.41
N GLY A 175 -35.19 25.36 -10.60
CA GLY A 175 -34.02 26.00 -10.00
C GLY A 175 -34.02 26.04 -8.46
N PRO A 176 -34.30 24.96 -7.72
CA PRO A 176 -34.32 25.01 -6.25
C PRO A 176 -32.94 25.40 -5.70
N LYS A 177 -32.96 26.28 -4.70
CA LYS A 177 -31.79 26.69 -3.92
C LYS A 177 -31.87 26.09 -2.53
N ILE A 178 -30.96 25.17 -2.25
CA ILE A 178 -30.90 24.39 -1.03
C ILE A 178 -29.75 24.96 -0.20
N LYS A 179 -30.10 25.63 0.89
CA LYS A 179 -29.13 26.31 1.77
C LYS A 179 -29.28 25.77 3.18
N ASN A 180 -28.16 25.42 3.82
CA ASN A 180 -28.11 24.89 5.18
C ASN A 180 -29.23 23.87 5.46
N SER A 181 -29.43 22.91 4.56
CA SER A 181 -30.57 21.99 4.60
C SER A 181 -30.14 20.55 4.39
N HIS A 182 -30.93 19.61 4.93
CA HIS A 182 -30.72 18.18 4.76
C HIS A 182 -31.89 17.59 3.95
N ILE A 183 -31.60 16.99 2.79
CA ILE A 183 -32.61 16.40 1.91
C ILE A 183 -32.26 14.95 1.64
N ASN A 184 -33.24 14.06 1.84
CA ASN A 184 -33.11 12.65 1.54
C ASN A 184 -34.29 12.17 0.68
N SER A 185 -33.99 11.83 -0.57
CA SER A 185 -34.95 11.35 -1.56
C SER A 185 -34.42 10.17 -2.37
N GLU A 186 -35.32 9.36 -2.92
CA GLU A 186 -34.94 8.29 -3.86
C GLU A 186 -34.40 8.86 -5.17
N ILE A 187 -35.12 9.86 -5.70
CA ILE A 187 -34.72 10.67 -6.84
C ILE A 187 -34.61 12.11 -6.33
N LEU A 188 -33.41 12.66 -6.28
CA LEU A 188 -33.19 14.08 -5.98
C LEU A 188 -33.79 14.94 -7.08
N SER A 189 -33.55 14.57 -8.33
CA SER A 189 -33.99 15.37 -9.47
C SER A 189 -34.39 14.53 -10.67
N VAL A 190 -35.48 14.90 -11.33
CA VAL A 190 -35.88 14.31 -12.62
C VAL A 190 -36.29 15.40 -13.61
N GLY A 191 -35.64 15.42 -14.78
CA GLY A 191 -35.92 16.30 -15.91
C GLY A 191 -36.46 15.54 -17.11
N ASN A 192 -37.62 14.90 -16.98
CA ASN A 192 -38.23 14.15 -18.08
C ASN A 192 -38.98 15.05 -19.08
N TYR A 193 -39.35 16.26 -18.68
CA TYR A 193 -39.88 17.25 -19.61
C TYR A 193 -38.78 18.02 -20.37
N THR A 194 -37.61 18.25 -19.75
CA THR A 194 -36.52 19.03 -20.37
C THR A 194 -35.93 18.36 -21.60
N GLU A 195 -35.86 17.04 -21.62
CA GLU A 195 -35.33 16.28 -22.77
C GLU A 195 -36.09 16.57 -24.07
N TRP A 196 -37.39 16.81 -23.98
CA TRP A 196 -38.21 17.22 -25.12
C TRP A 196 -38.23 18.73 -25.31
N ALA A 197 -38.38 19.50 -24.23
CA ALA A 197 -38.44 20.96 -24.31
C ALA A 197 -37.19 21.55 -24.98
N ASN A 198 -36.00 21.03 -24.66
CA ASN A 198 -34.73 21.52 -25.20
C ASN A 198 -34.63 21.34 -26.73
N GLN A 199 -35.24 20.31 -27.31
CA GLN A 199 -35.25 20.09 -28.77
C GLN A 199 -36.06 21.17 -29.50
N VAL A 200 -37.11 21.69 -28.86
CA VAL A 200 -38.05 22.62 -29.50
C VAL A 200 -37.74 24.09 -29.17
N ILE A 201 -37.21 24.38 -27.98
CA ILE A 201 -36.83 25.74 -27.56
C ILE A 201 -35.78 26.33 -28.52
N HIS A 202 -34.80 25.52 -28.98
CA HIS A 202 -33.80 25.94 -29.97
C HIS A 202 -34.40 26.32 -31.34
N HIS A 203 -35.64 25.89 -31.65
CA HIS A 203 -36.35 26.26 -32.88
C HIS A 203 -37.28 27.48 -32.72
N ILE A 204 -37.62 27.86 -31.48
CA ILE A 204 -38.60 28.93 -31.18
C ILE A 204 -37.98 30.33 -31.12
N GLU A 205 -36.68 30.45 -30.80
CA GLU A 205 -35.97 31.74 -30.77
C GLU A 205 -36.08 32.51 -32.11
N ASN A 206 -36.36 31.82 -33.22
CA ASN A 206 -36.47 32.40 -34.55
C ASN A 206 -37.89 32.76 -35.01
N TYR A 207 -38.97 32.39 -34.30
CA TYR A 207 -40.33 32.41 -34.89
C TYR A 207 -41.34 33.40 -34.28
N VAL A 208 -41.33 33.73 -32.98
CA VAL A 208 -42.34 34.66 -32.38
C VAL A 208 -41.85 35.37 -31.10
N SER A 209 -41.92 36.71 -31.04
CA SER A 209 -41.51 37.50 -29.85
C SER A 209 -42.33 37.21 -28.58
N PHE A 210 -43.62 36.93 -28.72
CA PHE A 210 -44.51 36.56 -27.60
C PHE A 210 -44.17 35.18 -27.01
N ALA A 211 -43.78 34.22 -27.84
CA ALA A 211 -43.29 32.93 -27.37
C ALA A 211 -41.95 33.12 -26.63
N ALA A 212 -41.05 33.98 -27.10
CA ALA A 212 -39.84 34.31 -26.34
C ALA A 212 -40.17 34.89 -24.95
N HIS A 213 -41.18 35.76 -24.81
CA HIS A 213 -41.59 36.31 -23.51
C HIS A 213 -42.28 35.31 -22.57
N LEU A 214 -43.07 34.36 -23.08
CA LEU A 214 -43.69 33.32 -22.25
C LEU A 214 -42.67 32.36 -21.64
N TYR A 215 -41.55 32.17 -22.34
CA TYR A 215 -40.50 31.22 -22.00
C TYR A 215 -39.23 31.91 -21.45
N SER A 216 -39.15 33.25 -21.46
CA SER A 216 -38.01 34.00 -20.93
C SER A 216 -37.82 33.87 -19.41
N GLY A 217 -38.89 33.51 -18.67
CA GLY A 217 -38.84 33.18 -17.24
C GLY A 217 -38.65 31.69 -16.95
N LEU A 218 -38.69 30.83 -17.97
CA LEU A 218 -38.18 29.46 -17.90
C LEU A 218 -36.70 29.58 -18.20
N ASP A 219 -35.89 29.92 -17.20
CA ASP A 219 -34.43 29.79 -17.31
C ASP A 219 -34.16 28.41 -17.95
N PRO A 220 -33.53 28.31 -19.13
CA PRO A 220 -33.59 27.12 -19.99
C PRO A 220 -32.91 25.88 -19.40
N PHE A 221 -32.48 25.93 -18.15
CA PHE A 221 -31.74 24.89 -17.47
C PHE A 221 -32.53 24.42 -16.24
N HIS A 222 -32.93 23.16 -16.24
CA HIS A 222 -33.27 22.46 -15.01
C HIS A 222 -32.01 22.36 -14.15
N TYR A 223 -31.81 23.34 -13.26
CA TYR A 223 -30.64 23.38 -12.39
C TYR A 223 -31.01 23.19 -10.92
N ILE A 224 -30.05 22.74 -10.12
CA ILE A 224 -30.14 22.69 -8.65
C ILE A 224 -28.91 23.39 -8.08
N GLU A 225 -29.12 24.23 -7.07
CA GLU A 225 -28.05 24.90 -6.34
C GLU A 225 -28.07 24.45 -4.88
N VAL A 226 -26.95 23.90 -4.39
CA VAL A 226 -26.79 23.38 -3.03
C VAL A 226 -25.59 24.07 -2.39
N THR A 227 -25.83 24.85 -1.33
CA THR A 227 -24.83 25.68 -0.65
C THR A 227 -24.92 25.58 0.87
N ASP A 228 -24.00 26.26 1.56
CA ASP A 228 -24.04 26.52 3.01
C ASP A 228 -24.11 25.24 3.86
N ASN A 229 -23.18 24.30 3.65
CA ASN A 229 -23.08 23.04 4.41
C ASN A 229 -24.35 22.17 4.34
N SER A 230 -25.02 22.22 3.19
CA SER A 230 -26.16 21.35 2.93
C SER A 230 -25.72 19.91 2.66
N HIS A 231 -26.61 18.96 2.93
CA HIS A 231 -26.42 17.56 2.59
C HIS A 231 -27.63 17.07 1.80
N VAL A 232 -27.40 16.63 0.57
CA VAL A 232 -28.45 16.09 -0.29
C VAL A 232 -28.16 14.65 -0.67
N ILE A 233 -29.16 13.80 -0.59
CA ILE A 233 -29.08 12.38 -0.92
C ILE A 233 -30.15 12.09 -1.98
N GLY A 234 -29.76 11.43 -3.07
CA GLY A 234 -30.70 10.97 -4.09
C GLY A 234 -30.14 11.00 -5.51
N GLN A 235 -30.82 10.28 -6.41
CA GLN A 235 -30.44 10.18 -7.82
C GLN A 235 -30.76 11.45 -8.60
N THR A 236 -29.89 11.85 -9.53
CA THR A 236 -30.24 12.85 -10.56
C THR A 236 -30.48 12.17 -11.90
N ILE A 237 -31.59 12.49 -12.57
CA ILE A 237 -31.94 11.93 -13.88
C ILE A 237 -32.26 13.09 -14.83
N SER A 238 -31.45 13.29 -15.86
CA SER A 238 -31.58 14.39 -16.82
C SER A 238 -31.58 15.77 -16.14
N LEU A 239 -30.65 16.01 -15.21
CA LEU A 239 -30.43 17.32 -14.61
C LEU A 239 -29.51 18.15 -15.52
N ASP A 240 -29.90 19.36 -15.90
CA ASP A 240 -29.13 20.17 -16.85
C ASP A 240 -27.90 20.81 -16.18
N GLU A 241 -28.05 21.34 -14.96
CA GLU A 241 -26.93 21.91 -14.22
C GLU A 241 -27.02 21.61 -12.72
N PHE A 242 -25.91 21.19 -12.12
CA PHE A 242 -25.81 20.99 -10.68
C PHE A 242 -24.69 21.87 -10.13
N ARG A 243 -25.07 22.85 -9.29
CA ARG A 243 -24.13 23.68 -8.53
C ARG A 243 -24.06 23.14 -7.11
N LEU A 244 -22.88 22.68 -6.72
CA LEU A 244 -22.61 22.17 -5.39
C LEU A 244 -21.45 22.97 -4.78
N GLU A 245 -21.73 23.69 -3.71
CA GLU A 245 -20.74 24.54 -3.03
C GLU A 245 -20.74 24.28 -1.53
N ASN A 246 -19.56 24.04 -0.95
CA ASN A 246 -19.37 23.84 0.48
C ASN A 246 -20.38 22.84 1.09
N SER A 247 -20.71 21.77 0.36
CA SER A 247 -21.84 20.88 0.65
C SER A 247 -21.55 19.45 0.21
N LEU A 248 -22.36 18.51 0.69
CA LEU A 248 -22.25 17.08 0.42
C LEU A 248 -23.40 16.59 -0.46
N TRP A 249 -23.09 15.85 -1.51
CA TRP A 249 -24.05 15.06 -2.28
C TRP A 249 -23.72 13.57 -2.22
N GLU A 250 -24.71 12.76 -1.87
CA GLU A 250 -24.65 11.30 -1.95
C GLU A 250 -25.57 10.81 -3.08
N PRO A 251 -25.03 10.56 -4.30
CA PRO A 251 -25.83 10.03 -5.40
C PRO A 251 -26.40 8.65 -5.05
N ARG A 252 -27.58 8.35 -5.60
CA ARG A 252 -28.15 7.00 -5.62
C ARG A 252 -28.21 6.50 -7.05
N TRP A 253 -27.97 5.21 -7.27
CA TRP A 253 -27.99 4.59 -8.60
C TRP A 253 -27.10 5.32 -9.62
N ASP A 254 -27.33 5.11 -10.91
CA ASP A 254 -26.69 5.84 -11.99
C ASP A 254 -27.28 7.26 -12.08
N SER A 255 -26.51 8.24 -11.63
CA SER A 255 -26.88 9.65 -11.69
C SER A 255 -26.27 10.31 -12.92
N ASN A 256 -27.00 11.25 -13.54
CA ASN A 256 -26.47 12.05 -14.64
C ASN A 256 -26.76 13.54 -14.47
N VAL A 257 -25.80 14.35 -14.91
CA VAL A 257 -25.82 15.80 -14.87
C VAL A 257 -25.26 16.33 -16.20
N GLY A 258 -25.84 17.40 -16.73
CA GLY A 258 -25.27 18.17 -17.84
C GLY A 258 -23.99 18.85 -17.40
N LYS A 259 -24.13 20.05 -16.82
CA LYS A 259 -23.04 20.86 -16.27
C LYS A 259 -22.92 20.62 -14.76
N LEU A 260 -21.77 20.11 -14.30
CA LEU A 260 -21.46 20.00 -12.88
C LEU A 260 -20.51 21.14 -12.47
N LYS A 261 -20.95 21.98 -11.53
CA LYS A 261 -20.14 23.07 -10.96
C LYS A 261 -19.89 22.78 -9.49
N THR A 262 -18.63 22.67 -9.12
CA THR A 262 -18.24 22.26 -7.75
C THR A 262 -17.23 23.23 -7.16
N THR A 263 -17.51 23.70 -5.95
CA THR A 263 -16.60 24.55 -5.16
C THR A 263 -16.50 24.00 -3.74
N ASN A 264 -15.37 23.39 -3.37
CA ASN A 264 -15.19 22.73 -2.07
C ASN A 264 -16.36 21.77 -1.74
N ALA A 265 -16.77 21.00 -2.73
CA ALA A 265 -17.89 20.08 -2.65
C ALA A 265 -17.44 18.65 -2.38
N ASP A 266 -18.20 17.90 -1.60
CA ASP A 266 -18.02 16.46 -1.45
C ASP A 266 -19.09 15.71 -2.23
N ILE A 267 -18.68 14.73 -3.03
CA ILE A 267 -19.57 13.80 -3.73
C ILE A 267 -19.19 12.40 -3.26
N ARG A 268 -20.08 11.74 -2.52
CA ARG A 268 -19.76 10.50 -1.81
C ARG A 268 -20.59 9.33 -2.32
N PHE A 269 -19.90 8.38 -2.95
CA PHE A 269 -20.46 7.12 -3.41
C PHE A 269 -20.43 6.10 -2.26
N ASN A 270 -21.62 5.69 -1.83
CA ASN A 270 -21.85 4.79 -0.71
C ASN A 270 -21.89 3.33 -1.13
N THR A 271 -22.32 3.02 -2.37
CA THR A 271 -22.50 1.64 -2.83
C THR A 271 -21.87 1.38 -4.19
N LYS A 272 -21.59 0.09 -4.48
CA LYS A 272 -21.01 -0.36 -5.76
C LYS A 272 -21.90 -0.23 -6.99
N SER A 273 -23.18 0.17 -6.80
CA SER A 273 -24.17 0.33 -7.85
C SER A 273 -24.38 1.80 -8.24
N GLU A 274 -23.63 2.72 -7.64
CA GLU A 274 -23.72 4.14 -7.93
C GLU A 274 -22.70 4.56 -8.98
N SER A 275 -23.13 5.44 -9.89
CA SER A 275 -22.27 6.06 -10.87
C SER A 275 -22.71 7.50 -11.12
N LEU A 276 -21.79 8.30 -11.67
CA LEU A 276 -22.05 9.67 -12.09
C LEU A 276 -21.55 9.90 -13.51
N LEU A 277 -22.48 10.30 -14.37
CA LEU A 277 -22.21 10.77 -15.72
C LEU A 277 -22.32 12.30 -15.79
N VAL A 278 -21.23 12.96 -16.18
CA VAL A 278 -21.19 14.41 -16.47
C VAL A 278 -21.08 14.61 -17.97
N LYS A 279 -22.08 15.25 -18.58
CA LYS A 279 -22.21 15.34 -20.04
C LYS A 279 -21.49 16.53 -20.66
N GLU A 280 -21.26 17.59 -19.90
CA GLU A 280 -20.59 18.81 -20.34
C GLU A 280 -19.19 18.93 -19.73
N ASP A 281 -18.46 19.99 -20.11
CA ASP A 281 -17.13 20.25 -19.56
C ASP A 281 -17.17 20.42 -18.03
N TYR A 282 -16.14 19.90 -17.35
CA TYR A 282 -16.03 19.91 -15.89
C TYR A 282 -14.74 20.61 -15.44
N ALA A 283 -14.86 21.63 -14.58
CA ALA A 283 -13.74 22.47 -14.16
C ALA A 283 -13.06 22.04 -12.83
N GLY A 284 -13.36 20.84 -12.34
CA GLY A 284 -12.80 20.33 -11.09
C GLY A 284 -13.38 20.98 -9.83
N GLY A 285 -12.70 20.81 -8.69
CA GLY A 285 -13.07 21.43 -7.42
C GLY A 285 -13.91 20.57 -6.47
N ALA A 286 -14.12 19.28 -6.80
CA ALA A 286 -14.79 18.32 -5.93
C ALA A 286 -13.82 17.36 -5.22
N ARG A 287 -14.29 16.82 -4.10
CA ARG A 287 -13.75 15.65 -3.41
C ARG A 287 -14.69 14.47 -3.67
N PHE A 288 -14.29 13.56 -4.54
CA PHE A 288 -15.01 12.32 -4.80
C PHE A 288 -14.61 11.26 -3.78
N ARG A 289 -15.55 10.84 -2.95
CA ARG A 289 -15.35 9.87 -1.86
C ARG A 289 -15.97 8.54 -2.22
N PHE A 290 -15.25 7.46 -1.97
CA PHE A 290 -15.73 6.10 -2.12
C PHE A 290 -15.74 5.42 -0.75
N ALA A 291 -16.93 5.09 -0.26
CA ALA A 291 -17.13 4.38 0.99
C ALA A 291 -17.04 2.84 0.84
N TYR A 292 -16.77 2.36 -0.36
CA TYR A 292 -16.63 0.93 -0.71
C TYR A 292 -15.31 0.69 -1.45
N ASP A 293 -14.89 -0.57 -1.58
CA ASP A 293 -13.73 -0.92 -2.41
C ASP A 293 -14.09 -0.69 -3.89
N PRO A 294 -13.42 0.26 -4.59
CA PRO A 294 -13.75 0.59 -5.98
C PRO A 294 -13.74 -0.61 -6.92
N LYS A 295 -12.98 -1.68 -6.61
CA LYS A 295 -12.96 -2.91 -7.40
C LYS A 295 -14.32 -3.60 -7.47
N GLU A 296 -15.13 -3.45 -6.44
CA GLU A 296 -16.46 -4.06 -6.38
C GLU A 296 -17.49 -3.29 -7.23
N ALA A 297 -17.13 -2.11 -7.76
CA ALA A 297 -18.03 -1.32 -8.60
C ALA A 297 -18.54 -2.14 -9.78
N LYS A 298 -19.85 -2.15 -9.99
CA LYS A 298 -20.47 -2.84 -11.14
C LYS A 298 -20.13 -2.15 -12.46
N ASN A 299 -20.06 -0.83 -12.42
CA ASN A 299 -19.80 0.06 -13.55
C ASN A 299 -18.67 1.02 -13.19
N THR A 300 -18.12 1.70 -14.20
CA THR A 300 -17.24 2.85 -13.96
C THR A 300 -18.01 3.92 -13.19
N ALA A 301 -17.51 4.27 -12.00
CA ALA A 301 -18.23 5.13 -11.08
C ALA A 301 -18.26 6.61 -11.53
N LEU A 302 -17.22 7.08 -12.24
CA LEU A 302 -17.13 8.46 -12.71
C LEU A 302 -16.88 8.50 -14.22
N ILE A 303 -17.81 9.11 -14.96
CA ILE A 303 -17.75 9.23 -16.41
C ILE A 303 -17.91 10.70 -16.80
N PHE A 304 -16.92 11.23 -17.52
CA PHE A 304 -16.94 12.58 -18.09
C PHE A 304 -16.95 12.49 -19.61
N GLU A 305 -18.00 12.98 -20.25
CA GLU A 305 -18.17 12.90 -21.72
C GLU A 305 -17.31 13.92 -22.47
N LYS A 306 -17.03 15.08 -21.87
CA LYS A 306 -16.23 16.16 -22.48
C LYS A 306 -14.96 16.46 -21.70
N ASN A 307 -14.47 17.70 -21.77
CA ASN A 307 -13.17 18.07 -21.24
C ASN A 307 -13.21 18.25 -19.71
N VAL A 308 -12.10 17.86 -19.05
CA VAL A 308 -11.91 18.05 -17.61
C VAL A 308 -10.72 18.97 -17.37
N THR A 309 -10.98 20.11 -16.75
CA THR A 309 -9.96 21.07 -16.32
C THR A 309 -9.92 21.21 -14.81
N GLY A 310 -8.88 21.82 -14.26
CA GLY A 310 -8.74 22.03 -12.82
C GLY A 310 -8.28 20.78 -12.07
N THR A 311 -8.59 20.66 -10.78
CA THR A 311 -8.15 19.53 -9.95
C THR A 311 -9.27 19.06 -9.03
N SER A 312 -9.45 17.75 -8.95
CA SER A 312 -10.36 17.08 -8.03
C SER A 312 -9.65 15.99 -7.23
N ASP A 313 -10.10 15.78 -6.00
CA ASP A 313 -9.55 14.78 -5.09
C ASP A 313 -10.36 13.48 -5.17
N ILE A 314 -9.65 12.36 -5.23
CA ILE A 314 -10.21 11.01 -5.10
C ILE A 314 -9.85 10.49 -3.72
N ILE A 315 -10.85 10.09 -2.94
CA ILE A 315 -10.69 9.68 -1.55
C ILE A 315 -11.30 8.30 -1.37
N PHE A 316 -10.49 7.33 -0.94
CA PHE A 316 -11.00 6.04 -0.47
C PHE A 316 -11.15 6.12 1.06
N GLU A 317 -12.38 6.02 1.56
CA GLU A 317 -12.66 6.19 2.99
C GLU A 317 -12.19 4.99 3.82
N ASN A 318 -12.21 3.80 3.21
CA ASN A 318 -11.79 2.55 3.84
C ASN A 318 -10.41 2.10 3.35
N PRO A 319 -9.60 1.46 4.21
CA PRO A 319 -8.36 0.82 3.79
C PRO A 319 -8.63 -0.24 2.71
N ILE A 320 -7.89 -0.21 1.62
CA ILE A 320 -7.99 -1.23 0.57
C ILE A 320 -7.04 -2.37 0.91
N ASP A 321 -7.60 -3.57 1.04
CA ASP A 321 -6.84 -4.71 1.51
C ASP A 321 -5.91 -5.33 0.47
N ASP A 322 -6.28 -5.26 -0.81
CA ASP A 322 -5.49 -5.75 -1.95
C ASP A 322 -5.28 -4.64 -2.98
N LEU A 323 -4.31 -3.76 -2.71
CA LEU A 323 -3.93 -2.66 -3.60
C LEU A 323 -3.53 -3.13 -5.00
N LYS A 324 -3.01 -4.35 -5.14
CA LYS A 324 -2.60 -4.91 -6.42
C LYS A 324 -3.80 -5.16 -7.32
N SER A 325 -4.93 -5.56 -6.73
CA SER A 325 -6.13 -5.82 -7.49
C SER A 325 -6.84 -4.59 -8.04
N LEU A 326 -6.49 -3.39 -7.56
CA LEU A 326 -6.92 -2.13 -8.16
C LEU A 326 -6.04 -1.67 -9.33
N ASP A 327 -4.89 -2.32 -9.59
CA ASP A 327 -3.98 -1.90 -10.67
C ASP A 327 -4.68 -2.01 -12.03
N GLY A 328 -4.87 -0.87 -12.69
CA GLY A 328 -5.55 -0.80 -13.98
C GLY A 328 -7.07 -0.93 -13.93
N HIS A 329 -7.71 -0.86 -12.75
CA HIS A 329 -9.17 -0.83 -12.66
C HIS A 329 -9.72 0.55 -13.05
N GLN A 330 -10.70 0.62 -13.95
CA GLN A 330 -11.19 1.91 -14.45
C GLN A 330 -12.23 2.51 -13.50
N ILE A 331 -11.77 3.44 -12.64
CA ILE A 331 -12.63 4.20 -11.73
C ILE A 331 -13.18 5.46 -12.40
N ILE A 332 -12.34 6.12 -13.21
CA ILE A 332 -12.65 7.39 -13.86
C ILE A 332 -12.42 7.24 -15.36
N LYS A 333 -13.47 7.48 -16.13
CA LYS A 333 -13.43 7.55 -17.58
C LYS A 333 -13.61 8.99 -18.04
N VAL A 334 -12.76 9.42 -18.95
CA VAL A 334 -12.87 10.72 -19.62
C VAL A 334 -12.84 10.47 -21.12
N ASN A 335 -13.92 10.84 -21.82
CA ASN A 335 -14.02 10.69 -23.27
C ASN A 335 -13.42 11.90 -24.01
N GLY A 336 -13.41 13.09 -23.39
CA GLY A 336 -12.74 14.29 -23.89
C GLY A 336 -11.27 14.38 -23.47
N THR A 337 -10.75 15.62 -23.40
CA THR A 337 -9.37 15.89 -22.93
C THR A 337 -9.36 16.17 -21.41
N ALA A 338 -8.26 15.83 -20.72
CA ALA A 338 -8.13 16.12 -19.29
C ALA A 338 -6.75 16.71 -18.95
N ASP A 339 -6.75 17.71 -18.07
CA ASP A 339 -5.52 18.25 -17.50
C ASP A 339 -4.69 17.14 -16.83
N LYS A 340 -3.36 17.27 -16.87
CA LYS A 340 -2.42 16.30 -16.28
C LYS A 340 -2.70 15.99 -14.81
N HIS A 341 -3.26 16.96 -14.09
CA HIS A 341 -3.58 16.91 -12.67
C HIS A 341 -5.09 17.07 -12.40
N ALA A 342 -5.94 16.71 -13.38
CA ALA A 342 -7.40 16.73 -13.26
C ALA A 342 -7.90 15.94 -12.04
N PHE A 343 -7.26 14.80 -11.75
CA PHE A 343 -7.58 13.97 -10.59
C PHE A 343 -6.31 13.59 -9.83
N ARG A 344 -6.38 13.68 -8.50
CA ARG A 344 -5.30 13.24 -7.60
C ARG A 344 -5.86 12.33 -6.52
N LEU A 345 -5.08 11.32 -6.15
CA LEU A 345 -5.45 10.44 -5.05
C LEU A 345 -5.09 11.14 -3.73
N SER A 346 -6.06 11.31 -2.86
CA SER A 346 -5.89 11.96 -1.57
C SER A 346 -5.36 10.97 -0.55
N GLY A 347 -4.30 11.35 0.16
CA GLY A 347 -3.63 10.49 1.14
C GLY A 347 -2.65 9.48 0.53
N LYS A 348 -1.85 8.86 1.39
CA LYS A 348 -0.93 7.78 1.01
C LYS A 348 -1.64 6.43 1.19
N HIS A 349 -1.89 5.73 0.09
CA HIS A 349 -2.43 4.36 0.11
C HIS A 349 -1.27 3.37 -0.09
N GLN A 350 -0.82 2.76 1.01
CA GLN A 350 0.29 1.81 1.02
C GLN A 350 -0.07 0.57 1.83
N LYS A 351 0.26 -0.61 1.30
CA LYS A 351 0.06 -1.89 1.99
C LYS A 351 1.08 -2.91 1.50
N GLY A 352 1.82 -3.52 2.43
CA GLY A 352 2.96 -4.39 2.11
C GLY A 352 3.97 -3.66 1.22
N ILE A 353 4.23 -4.19 0.03
CA ILE A 353 5.18 -3.59 -0.92
C ILE A 353 4.60 -2.55 -1.87
N TYR A 354 3.29 -2.40 -1.82
CA TYR A 354 2.53 -1.75 -2.86
C TYR A 354 2.13 -0.35 -2.41
N THR A 355 2.44 0.64 -3.25
CA THR A 355 1.90 1.99 -3.15
C THR A 355 0.94 2.22 -4.31
N LEU A 356 -0.24 2.76 -4.00
CA LEU A 356 -1.22 3.13 -5.00
C LEU A 356 -1.05 4.60 -5.39
N SER A 357 -1.15 4.86 -6.69
CA SER A 357 -1.16 6.20 -7.27
C SER A 357 -2.24 6.26 -8.35
N LEU A 358 -2.66 7.44 -8.80
CA LEU A 358 -3.49 7.58 -10.00
C LEU A 358 -2.61 7.91 -11.20
N GLN A 359 -2.82 7.21 -12.31
CA GLN A 359 -2.13 7.43 -13.57
C GLN A 359 -3.13 7.80 -14.66
N GLN A 360 -2.84 8.89 -15.37
CA GLN A 360 -3.58 9.28 -16.56
C GLN A 360 -3.26 8.35 -17.74
N ARG A 361 -4.30 7.92 -18.45
CA ARG A 361 -4.27 7.11 -19.68
C ARG A 361 -5.24 7.71 -20.71
N PRO A 362 -5.18 7.30 -22.00
CA PRO A 362 -6.11 7.79 -23.02
C PRO A 362 -7.58 7.63 -22.64
N GLU A 363 -7.92 6.54 -21.95
CA GLU A 363 -9.29 6.22 -21.50
C GLU A 363 -9.70 6.86 -20.15
N GLY A 364 -8.86 7.69 -19.53
CA GLY A 364 -9.16 8.38 -18.26
C GLY A 364 -8.07 8.21 -17.19
N PHE A 365 -8.47 8.05 -15.93
CA PHE A 365 -7.54 7.94 -14.79
C PHE A 365 -7.74 6.60 -14.09
N LEU A 366 -6.65 5.82 -13.98
CA LEU A 366 -6.68 4.49 -13.39
C LEU A 366 -5.69 4.39 -12.23
N PRO A 367 -6.01 3.63 -11.18
CA PRO A 367 -5.06 3.34 -10.13
C PRO A 367 -3.87 2.56 -10.73
N LYS A 368 -2.67 2.99 -10.38
CA LYS A 368 -1.41 2.34 -10.70
C LYS A 368 -0.74 1.91 -9.41
N CYS A 369 -0.52 0.60 -9.30
CA CYS A 369 0.15 -0.02 -8.19
C CYS A 369 1.67 -0.10 -8.46
N LYS A 370 2.49 0.43 -7.55
CA LYS A 370 3.96 0.47 -7.66
C LYS A 370 4.62 -0.34 -6.55
N ASN A 371 5.63 -1.12 -6.92
CA ASN A 371 6.48 -1.88 -5.99
C ASN A 371 7.55 -0.96 -5.36
N ALA A 372 7.19 -0.22 -4.32
CA ALA A 372 8.06 0.80 -3.75
C ALA A 372 8.89 0.30 -2.54
N MET A 373 8.40 -0.68 -1.76
CA MET A 373 8.87 -0.84 -0.38
C MET A 373 9.93 -1.91 -0.12
N ILE A 374 9.82 -3.15 -0.67
CA ILE A 374 10.73 -4.26 -0.29
C ILE A 374 12.21 -3.93 -0.51
N TRP A 375 12.54 -3.12 -1.52
CA TRP A 375 13.92 -2.80 -1.85
C TRP A 375 14.64 -2.18 -0.64
N ARG A 376 13.98 -1.27 0.09
CA ARG A 376 14.51 -0.59 1.29
C ARG A 376 15.10 -1.56 2.32
N PHE A 377 14.46 -2.72 2.47
CA PHE A 377 14.90 -3.79 3.38
C PHE A 377 15.96 -4.71 2.75
N MET A 378 15.92 -4.92 1.44
CA MET A 378 16.93 -5.71 0.71
C MET A 378 18.31 -5.01 0.68
N HIS A 379 18.35 -3.67 0.82
CA HIS A 379 19.58 -2.87 0.81
C HIS A 379 20.42 -3.03 2.08
N ASN A 380 19.77 -3.17 3.24
CA ASN A 380 20.49 -3.39 4.48
C ASN A 380 20.85 -4.87 4.54
N ARG A 381 21.97 -5.27 3.91
CA ARG A 381 22.36 -6.68 3.67
C ARG A 381 21.81 -7.59 4.77
N LEU A 382 20.85 -8.41 4.38
CA LEU A 382 20.22 -9.39 5.26
C LEU A 382 21.04 -10.66 5.41
N LYS A 383 22.25 -10.67 4.83
CA LYS A 383 23.38 -11.31 5.51
C LYS A 383 23.62 -10.45 6.74
N PRO A 384 23.20 -10.87 7.95
CA PRO A 384 23.63 -10.17 9.14
C PRO A 384 25.17 -10.12 9.09
N PRO A 385 25.82 -9.33 9.95
CA PRO A 385 27.27 -9.34 10.06
C PRO A 385 27.87 -10.70 10.50
N ILE A 386 27.19 -11.82 10.27
CA ILE A 386 27.67 -13.18 10.32
C ILE A 386 29.06 -13.34 9.67
N PRO A 387 29.40 -12.83 8.46
CA PRO A 387 30.76 -12.99 7.94
C PRO A 387 31.84 -12.26 8.76
N TYR A 388 31.44 -11.33 9.63
CA TYR A 388 32.34 -10.50 10.45
C TYR A 388 32.79 -11.23 11.70
N CYS A 389 32.01 -12.23 12.09
CA CYS A 389 32.35 -13.10 13.19
C CYS A 389 32.62 -14.53 12.76
N ALA A 390 32.60 -14.79 11.45
CA ALA A 390 33.09 -16.05 10.91
C ALA A 390 34.60 -16.15 11.21
N LEU A 391 34.93 -17.03 12.14
CA LEU A 391 36.30 -17.35 12.50
C LEU A 391 36.76 -18.52 11.62
N ARG A 392 38.05 -18.50 11.26
CA ARG A 392 38.74 -19.60 10.59
C ARG A 392 39.95 -19.93 11.43
N LEU A 393 40.46 -21.16 11.33
CA LEU A 393 41.66 -21.53 12.04
C LEU A 393 42.80 -20.52 11.79
N ASN A 394 43.05 -20.21 10.52
CA ASN A 394 44.13 -19.31 10.10
C ASN A 394 43.96 -17.84 10.52
N ASN A 395 42.76 -17.44 10.98
CA ASN A 395 42.49 -16.08 11.46
C ASN A 395 42.85 -15.88 12.95
N LYS A 396 42.90 -16.97 13.73
CA LYS A 396 43.25 -16.97 15.16
C LYS A 396 44.66 -17.49 15.43
N ASN A 397 45.11 -18.42 14.58
CA ASN A 397 46.42 -19.05 14.65
C ASN A 397 47.04 -19.02 13.25
N SER A 398 48.11 -18.26 13.05
CA SER A 398 48.78 -18.22 11.74
C SER A 398 49.35 -19.59 11.37
N ASP A 399 49.90 -20.29 12.36
CA ASP A 399 50.47 -21.62 12.25
C ASP A 399 50.35 -22.31 13.61
N ILE A 400 49.38 -23.23 13.71
CA ILE A 400 49.09 -23.95 14.95
C ILE A 400 50.10 -25.08 15.22
N PHE A 401 50.77 -25.57 14.18
CA PHE A 401 51.65 -26.73 14.24
C PHE A 401 53.07 -26.40 14.75
N ASP A 402 53.39 -25.11 14.95
CA ASP A 402 54.67 -24.61 15.47
C ASP A 402 54.73 -24.52 17.00
N ARG A 403 53.71 -25.02 17.71
CA ARG A 403 53.64 -24.96 19.18
C ARG A 403 54.34 -26.16 19.81
N THR A 404 55.65 -26.03 20.03
CA THR A 404 56.46 -27.08 20.69
C THR A 404 56.25 -27.18 22.21
N LEU A 405 55.59 -26.19 22.83
CA LEU A 405 55.22 -26.16 24.26
C LEU A 405 53.74 -25.76 24.42
N PRO A 406 53.05 -26.21 25.49
CA PRO A 406 51.67 -25.84 25.77
C PRO A 406 51.58 -24.37 26.19
N ARG A 407 51.53 -23.47 25.21
CA ARG A 407 51.38 -22.02 25.40
C ARG A 407 49.93 -21.60 25.24
N LYS A 408 49.53 -20.57 25.99
CA LYS A 408 48.25 -19.89 25.78
C LYS A 408 48.44 -18.76 24.79
N GLY A 409 47.53 -18.66 23.84
CA GLY A 409 47.49 -17.58 22.86
C GLY A 409 46.44 -16.53 23.19
N LEU A 410 46.82 -15.26 23.09
CA LEU A 410 45.91 -14.11 22.94
C LEU A 410 45.98 -13.62 21.51
N TRP A 411 44.84 -13.33 20.89
CA TRP A 411 44.78 -12.80 19.53
C TRP A 411 43.84 -11.60 19.42
N LEU A 412 44.19 -10.68 18.54
CA LEU A 412 43.43 -9.50 18.16
C LEU A 412 43.35 -9.44 16.64
N ARG A 413 42.16 -9.17 16.11
CA ARG A 413 41.87 -9.12 14.67
C ARG A 413 41.10 -7.87 14.33
N VAL A 414 41.63 -7.09 13.39
CA VAL A 414 40.97 -5.90 12.83
C VAL A 414 40.64 -6.18 11.37
N ILE A 415 39.42 -5.84 10.97
CA ILE A 415 38.87 -6.14 9.64
C ILE A 415 38.32 -4.86 9.02
N ASP A 416 38.65 -4.64 7.75
CA ASP A 416 38.05 -3.63 6.89
C ASP A 416 37.63 -4.28 5.57
N GLY A 417 36.49 -3.90 5.00
CA GLY A 417 36.13 -4.36 3.67
C GLY A 417 35.09 -3.50 2.96
N HIS A 418 35.07 -3.70 1.65
CA HIS A 418 34.13 -3.07 0.74
C HIS A 418 33.48 -4.13 -0.14
N SER A 419 32.22 -3.94 -0.51
CA SER A 419 31.49 -4.98 -1.23
C SER A 419 30.25 -4.47 -1.96
N ASN A 420 29.99 -5.08 -3.12
CA ASN A 420 28.92 -4.73 -4.04
C ASN A 420 27.98 -5.93 -4.23
N GLN A 421 26.68 -5.68 -4.17
CA GLN A 421 25.66 -6.73 -4.28
C GLN A 421 24.53 -6.27 -5.19
N TRP A 422 24.29 -6.98 -6.29
CA TRP A 422 23.14 -6.72 -7.15
C TRP A 422 21.90 -7.42 -6.61
N VAL A 423 20.76 -6.73 -6.68
CA VAL A 423 19.45 -7.24 -6.30
C VAL A 423 18.67 -7.61 -7.57
N GLN A 424 17.92 -8.71 -7.55
CA GLN A 424 17.13 -9.13 -8.71
C GLN A 424 16.16 -8.04 -9.14
N GLY A 425 16.11 -7.69 -10.44
CA GLY A 425 15.16 -6.72 -10.98
C GLY A 425 15.58 -5.26 -10.91
N LYS A 426 16.84 -4.96 -10.54
CA LYS A 426 17.41 -3.61 -10.54
C LYS A 426 18.77 -3.59 -11.24
N THR A 427 19.11 -2.42 -11.80
CA THR A 427 20.37 -2.19 -12.53
C THR A 427 21.51 -1.69 -11.64
N ALA A 428 21.22 -1.15 -10.45
CA ALA A 428 22.23 -0.63 -9.52
C ALA A 428 22.64 -1.64 -8.42
N PRO A 429 23.93 -1.74 -8.06
CA PRO A 429 24.38 -2.52 -6.92
C PRO A 429 24.18 -1.76 -5.59
N VAL A 430 23.98 -2.52 -4.52
CA VAL A 430 24.10 -2.01 -3.14
C VAL A 430 25.57 -2.00 -2.76
N GLU A 431 26.07 -0.82 -2.40
CA GLU A 431 27.43 -0.64 -1.90
C GLU A 431 27.44 -0.78 -0.38
N GLY A 432 28.44 -1.49 0.14
CA GLY A 432 28.60 -1.72 1.57
C GLY A 432 30.04 -1.55 2.02
N TYR A 433 30.27 -0.68 3.00
CA TYR A 433 31.52 -0.52 3.71
C TYR A 433 31.43 -1.09 5.11
N ARG A 434 32.50 -1.74 5.57
CA ARG A 434 32.44 -2.58 6.75
C ARG A 434 33.71 -2.55 7.56
N LYS A 435 33.57 -2.51 8.88
CA LYS A 435 34.68 -2.55 9.83
C LYS A 435 34.35 -3.40 11.05
N GLY A 436 35.35 -4.05 11.62
CA GLY A 436 35.16 -4.86 12.81
C GLY A 436 36.45 -5.11 13.57
N VAL A 437 36.29 -5.38 14.86
CA VAL A 437 37.36 -5.79 15.76
C VAL A 437 36.91 -7.03 16.51
N GLN A 438 37.78 -8.02 16.56
CA GLN A 438 37.58 -9.25 17.32
C GLN A 438 38.81 -9.52 18.17
N LEU A 439 38.61 -10.08 19.35
CA LEU A 439 39.67 -10.52 20.23
C LEU A 439 39.28 -11.83 20.89
N GLY A 440 40.27 -12.62 21.26
CA GLY A 440 40.02 -13.87 21.97
C GLY A 440 41.29 -14.43 22.57
N GLY A 441 41.11 -15.34 23.51
CA GLY A 441 42.20 -15.93 24.26
C GLY A 441 41.90 -17.36 24.66
N GLU A 442 42.95 -18.17 24.69
CA GLU A 442 42.89 -19.54 25.16
C GLU A 442 42.85 -19.58 26.69
N VAL A 443 41.82 -20.23 27.24
CA VAL A 443 41.64 -20.37 28.69
C VAL A 443 42.21 -21.70 29.19
N PHE A 444 42.08 -22.75 28.36
CA PHE A 444 42.50 -24.10 28.67
C PHE A 444 43.24 -24.70 27.48
N THR A 445 44.39 -25.31 27.73
CA THR A 445 45.20 -25.99 26.73
C THR A 445 45.65 -27.32 27.33
N TRP A 446 45.41 -28.40 26.61
CA TRP A 446 45.88 -29.74 26.93
C TRP A 446 46.72 -30.26 25.78
N GLN A 447 47.88 -30.83 26.08
CA GLN A 447 48.82 -31.33 25.08
C GLN A 447 49.38 -32.68 25.54
N ASN A 448 49.46 -33.63 24.62
CA ASN A 448 50.15 -34.90 24.75
C ASN A 448 51.16 -35.05 23.59
N GLU A 449 51.94 -36.13 23.56
CA GLU A 449 52.99 -36.35 22.54
C GLU A 449 52.49 -36.27 21.09
N SER A 450 51.22 -36.65 20.85
CA SER A 450 50.63 -36.73 19.49
C SER A 450 49.54 -35.70 19.20
N ASN A 451 49.02 -34.98 20.20
CA ASN A 451 47.81 -34.17 20.05
C ASN A 451 47.80 -32.96 20.98
N GLN A 452 47.19 -31.85 20.53
CA GLN A 452 46.91 -30.69 21.38
C GLN A 452 45.48 -30.20 21.17
N LEU A 453 44.79 -29.96 22.29
CA LEU A 453 43.46 -29.37 22.39
C LEU A 453 43.54 -28.01 23.07
N SER A 454 42.98 -26.98 22.46
CA SER A 454 42.91 -25.61 23.02
C SER A 454 41.48 -25.12 23.03
N ILE A 455 41.00 -24.65 24.18
CA ILE A 455 39.67 -24.06 24.38
C ILE A 455 39.86 -22.59 24.74
N GLY A 456 39.08 -21.72 24.10
CA GLY A 456 39.18 -20.28 24.31
C GLY A 456 37.85 -19.56 24.24
N LEU A 457 37.89 -18.30 24.66
CA LEU A 457 36.78 -17.36 24.59
C LEU A 457 37.08 -16.32 23.52
N MET A 458 36.03 -15.81 22.88
CA MET A 458 36.14 -14.75 21.88
C MET A 458 35.01 -13.74 22.02
N GLY A 459 35.30 -12.50 21.63
CA GLY A 459 34.33 -11.42 21.57
C GLY A 459 34.69 -10.44 20.47
N GLY A 460 33.71 -9.66 20.03
CA GLY A 460 33.97 -8.65 19.02
C GLY A 460 32.80 -7.73 18.74
N GLN A 461 33.11 -6.67 18.01
CA GLN A 461 32.16 -5.66 17.55
C GLN A 461 32.34 -5.44 16.04
N ALA A 462 31.23 -5.22 15.35
CA ALA A 462 31.21 -4.90 13.92
C ALA A 462 30.25 -3.74 13.63
N GLU A 463 30.61 -2.91 12.64
CA GLU A 463 29.77 -1.89 12.05
C GLU A 463 29.76 -2.07 10.52
N GLN A 464 28.57 -1.97 9.93
CA GLN A 464 28.38 -1.94 8.48
C GLN A 464 27.55 -0.72 8.10
N ARG A 465 28.00 -0.01 7.07
CA ARG A 465 27.22 1.04 6.41
C ARG A 465 26.92 0.61 4.98
N SER A 466 25.70 0.82 4.54
CA SER A 466 25.27 0.50 3.18
C SER A 466 24.55 1.66 2.53
N THR A 467 24.78 1.84 1.24
CA THR A 467 24.16 2.88 0.43
C THR A 467 23.56 2.23 -0.80
N PHE A 468 22.33 2.62 -1.14
CA PHE A 468 21.68 2.23 -2.38
C PHE A 468 21.04 3.43 -3.03
N HIS A 469 21.33 3.60 -4.31
CA HIS A 469 20.73 4.60 -5.16
C HIS A 469 19.77 3.90 -6.12
N ASN A 470 18.49 4.29 -6.09
CA ASN A 470 17.48 3.67 -6.94
C ASN A 470 17.44 4.39 -8.30
N PRO A 471 17.90 3.77 -9.40
CA PRO A 471 17.94 4.42 -10.70
C PRO A 471 16.55 4.75 -11.26
N ASP A 472 15.50 4.06 -10.79
CA ASP A 472 14.13 4.27 -11.28
C ASP A 472 13.41 5.45 -10.62
N THR A 473 13.86 5.89 -9.44
CA THR A 473 13.18 6.96 -8.68
C THR A 473 14.11 8.06 -8.22
N ASP A 474 15.43 7.92 -8.42
CA ASP A 474 16.48 8.82 -7.93
C ASP A 474 16.63 8.86 -6.39
N ASN A 475 15.93 7.97 -5.66
CA ASN A 475 15.95 7.96 -4.20
C ASN A 475 17.23 7.38 -3.62
N LEU A 476 17.71 7.97 -2.53
CA LEU A 476 18.84 7.48 -1.74
C LEU A 476 18.36 6.75 -0.48
N THR A 477 18.76 5.49 -0.32
CA THR A 477 18.54 4.72 0.92
C THR A 477 19.87 4.45 1.62
N THR A 478 19.94 4.74 2.91
CA THR A 478 21.12 4.45 3.73
C THR A 478 20.80 3.47 4.85
N GLY A 479 21.70 2.51 5.08
CA GLY A 479 21.59 1.50 6.14
C GLY A 479 22.80 1.54 7.07
N ASN A 480 22.56 1.36 8.36
CA ASN A 480 23.58 1.20 9.38
C ASN A 480 23.26 0.00 10.26
N VAL A 481 24.25 -0.89 10.42
CA VAL A 481 24.17 -2.04 11.30
C VAL A 481 25.32 -1.99 12.30
N LYS A 482 25.00 -2.07 13.58
CA LYS A 482 25.99 -2.21 14.67
C LYS A 482 25.72 -3.49 15.43
N GLY A 483 26.75 -4.30 15.64
CA GLY A 483 26.63 -5.57 16.33
C GLY A 483 27.75 -5.86 17.28
N PHE A 484 27.44 -6.68 18.27
CA PHE A 484 28.40 -7.30 19.16
C PHE A 484 28.15 -8.81 19.23
N GLY A 485 29.19 -9.56 19.53
CA GLY A 485 29.10 -10.99 19.72
C GLY A 485 30.12 -11.49 20.74
N ALA A 486 29.77 -12.60 21.39
CA ALA A 486 30.63 -13.32 22.31
C ALA A 486 30.44 -14.83 22.10
N GLY A 487 31.50 -15.60 22.30
CA GLY A 487 31.49 -17.02 22.03
C GLY A 487 32.67 -17.78 22.57
N VAL A 488 32.66 -19.07 22.26
CA VAL A 488 33.66 -20.06 22.65
C VAL A 488 34.21 -20.73 21.39
N TYR A 489 35.45 -21.18 21.45
CA TYR A 489 36.05 -22.00 20.42
C TYR A 489 36.88 -23.13 21.02
N ALA A 490 36.97 -24.23 20.28
CA ALA A 490 37.79 -25.39 20.64
C ALA A 490 38.54 -25.86 19.39
N THR A 491 39.86 -25.99 19.51
CA THR A 491 40.76 -26.35 18.42
C THR A 491 41.55 -27.58 18.82
N TRP A 492 41.45 -28.63 18.03
CA TRP A 492 42.24 -29.84 18.15
C TRP A 492 43.16 -29.98 16.93
N HIS A 493 44.39 -30.42 17.14
CA HIS A 493 45.30 -30.74 16.06
C HIS A 493 46.30 -31.82 16.48
N GLN A 494 46.80 -32.54 15.48
CA GLN A 494 47.84 -33.54 15.63
C GLN A 494 49.22 -32.86 15.66
N LEU A 495 50.08 -33.36 16.54
CA LEU A 495 51.49 -33.02 16.60
C LEU A 495 52.26 -34.17 15.96
N GLN A 496 52.81 -33.94 14.78
CA GLN A 496 53.72 -34.87 14.09
C GLN A 496 54.99 -34.15 13.68
N ASP A 497 56.01 -34.93 13.33
CA ASP A 497 57.27 -34.42 12.82
C ASP A 497 57.04 -33.46 11.64
N LYS A 498 57.89 -32.44 11.56
CA LYS A 498 57.87 -31.43 10.49
C LYS A 498 56.56 -30.62 10.36
N GLN A 499 55.78 -30.54 11.44
CA GLN A 499 54.57 -29.69 11.52
C GLN A 499 53.45 -30.16 10.57
N THR A 500 53.39 -31.47 10.28
CA THR A 500 52.28 -32.08 9.55
C THR A 500 51.18 -32.58 10.49
N GLY A 501 49.95 -32.68 9.99
CA GLY A 501 48.88 -33.31 10.77
C GLY A 501 47.48 -32.81 10.43
N ALA A 502 46.49 -33.56 10.90
CA ALA A 502 45.09 -33.15 10.85
C ALA A 502 44.78 -32.09 11.90
N TYR A 503 43.78 -31.26 11.62
CA TYR A 503 43.18 -30.37 12.60
C TYR A 503 41.65 -30.39 12.49
N ALA A 504 41.01 -30.11 13.62
CA ALA A 504 39.59 -29.83 13.72
C ALA A 504 39.40 -28.58 14.58
N ASP A 505 38.72 -27.58 14.02
CA ASP A 505 38.35 -26.36 14.71
C ASP A 505 36.84 -26.25 14.83
N SER A 506 36.36 -25.80 15.98
CA SER A 506 34.95 -25.54 16.22
C SER A 506 34.76 -24.25 16.99
N TRP A 507 33.70 -23.52 16.66
CA TRP A 507 33.33 -22.32 17.40
C TRP A 507 31.83 -22.12 17.43
N MET A 508 31.37 -21.46 18.49
CA MET A 508 29.97 -21.09 18.69
C MET A 508 29.90 -19.72 19.34
N GLN A 509 29.00 -18.87 18.85
CA GLN A 509 28.84 -17.51 19.37
C GLN A 509 27.41 -17.03 19.27
N TYR A 510 27.04 -16.23 20.27
CA TYR A 510 25.81 -15.46 20.27
C TYR A 510 26.10 -14.05 19.76
N GLN A 511 25.22 -13.55 18.89
CA GLN A 511 25.35 -12.25 18.25
C GLN A 511 24.06 -11.45 18.38
N ARG A 512 24.20 -10.14 18.58
CA ARG A 512 23.08 -9.19 18.55
C ARG A 512 23.43 -7.99 17.68
N PHE A 513 22.50 -7.64 16.80
CA PHE A 513 22.62 -6.55 15.85
C PHE A 513 21.48 -5.55 16.02
N ARG A 514 21.82 -4.27 15.94
CA ARG A 514 20.88 -3.15 15.81
C ARG A 514 20.96 -2.63 14.39
N HIS A 515 19.82 -2.55 13.74
CA HIS A 515 19.67 -2.09 12.37
C HIS A 515 18.97 -0.74 12.39
N ARG A 516 19.46 0.19 11.58
CA ARG A 516 18.84 1.48 11.31
C ARG A 516 18.84 1.69 9.80
N ILE A 517 17.67 1.89 9.22
CA ILE A 517 17.49 2.16 7.79
C ILE A 517 16.88 3.55 7.69
N ASN A 518 17.52 4.45 6.95
CA ASN A 518 16.94 5.75 6.64
C ASN A 518 16.49 5.74 5.18
N THR A 519 15.24 6.11 4.97
CA THR A 519 14.56 6.23 3.69
C THR A 519 13.92 7.62 3.61
N GLU A 520 13.44 8.02 2.43
CA GLU A 520 12.75 9.32 2.29
C GLU A 520 11.47 9.41 3.11
N ASP A 521 10.77 8.29 3.36
CA ASP A 521 9.52 8.31 4.13
C ASP A 521 9.75 8.19 5.64
N GLY A 522 10.97 7.85 6.10
CA GLY A 522 11.21 7.65 7.52
C GLY A 522 12.46 6.84 7.87
N THR A 523 12.68 6.70 9.19
CA THR A 523 13.77 5.90 9.76
C THR A 523 13.25 4.65 10.44
N GLU A 524 13.58 3.48 9.89
CA GLU A 524 13.23 2.18 10.46
C GLU A 524 14.32 1.65 11.38
N ARG A 525 13.90 1.05 12.51
CA ARG A 525 14.81 0.49 13.51
C ARG A 525 14.34 -0.88 13.95
N PHE A 526 15.23 -1.85 13.86
CA PHE A 526 14.96 -3.20 14.36
C PHE A 526 16.19 -3.88 14.94
N THR A 527 15.98 -5.00 15.62
CA THR A 527 17.06 -5.80 16.19
C THR A 527 17.02 -7.21 15.66
N SER A 528 18.19 -7.79 15.39
CA SER A 528 18.32 -9.22 15.11
C SER A 528 19.28 -9.87 16.09
N LYS A 529 19.02 -11.13 16.43
CA LYS A 529 19.84 -11.89 17.38
C LYS A 529 19.85 -13.36 17.01
N GLY A 530 20.88 -14.07 17.43
CA GLY A 530 20.91 -15.51 17.32
C GLY A 530 22.29 -16.10 17.49
N ILE A 531 22.37 -17.39 17.20
CA ILE A 531 23.57 -18.19 17.40
C ILE A 531 24.14 -18.55 16.02
N THR A 532 25.45 -18.42 15.90
CA THR A 532 26.20 -18.92 14.76
C THR A 532 27.22 -19.92 15.29
N ALA A 533 27.36 -21.05 14.60
CA ALA A 533 28.32 -22.09 14.94
C ALA A 533 29.03 -22.59 13.68
N SER A 534 30.25 -23.09 13.83
CA SER A 534 31.01 -23.65 12.72
C SER A 534 31.89 -24.79 13.19
N ILE A 535 32.14 -25.69 12.25
CA ILE A 535 33.16 -26.71 12.35
C ILE A 535 34.02 -26.65 11.08
N GLU A 536 35.32 -26.65 11.24
CA GLU A 536 36.34 -26.64 10.19
C GLU A 536 37.29 -27.81 10.42
N ALA A 537 37.68 -28.50 9.35
CA ALA A 537 38.66 -29.56 9.40
C ALA A 537 39.60 -29.46 8.21
N GLY A 538 40.83 -29.90 8.40
CA GLY A 538 41.81 -29.92 7.34
C GLY A 538 43.04 -30.72 7.71
N TYR A 539 43.99 -30.76 6.78
CA TYR A 539 45.22 -31.52 6.95
C TYR A 539 46.39 -30.69 6.43
N ASN A 540 47.44 -30.50 7.22
CA ASN A 540 48.63 -29.78 6.78
C ASN A 540 49.66 -30.79 6.25
N ALA A 541 49.81 -30.86 4.92
CA ALA A 541 50.76 -31.75 4.26
C ALA A 541 52.03 -31.00 3.86
N LEU A 542 53.19 -31.51 4.23
CA LEU A 542 54.48 -31.01 3.75
C LEU A 542 54.71 -31.51 2.32
N LEU A 543 54.93 -30.59 1.38
CA LEU A 543 55.21 -30.93 -0.03
C LEU A 543 56.70 -30.89 -0.35
N ALA A 544 57.42 -29.92 0.20
CA ALA A 544 58.84 -29.74 -0.06
C ALA A 544 59.54 -29.13 1.14
N GLU A 545 60.79 -29.53 1.36
CA GLU A 545 61.68 -29.00 2.39
C GLU A 545 63.05 -28.77 1.77
N HIS A 546 63.61 -27.58 1.94
CA HIS A 546 64.93 -27.22 1.46
C HIS A 546 65.72 -26.48 2.53
N PHE A 547 66.99 -26.85 2.71
CA PHE A 547 67.89 -26.24 3.68
C PHE A 547 69.02 -25.50 2.95
N THR A 548 69.21 -24.22 3.29
CA THR A 548 70.33 -23.42 2.78
C THR A 548 71.52 -23.50 3.75
N LYS A 549 72.75 -23.52 3.21
CA LYS A 549 74.03 -23.65 3.96
C LYS A 549 74.26 -22.59 5.08
N LYS A 550 73.41 -21.57 5.21
CA LYS A 550 73.49 -20.50 6.22
C LYS A 550 72.44 -20.61 7.35
N GLY A 551 71.83 -21.78 7.55
CA GLY A 551 70.85 -22.02 8.62
C GLY A 551 69.42 -21.54 8.30
N ASN A 552 69.14 -21.18 7.05
CA ASN A 552 67.79 -20.88 6.58
C ASN A 552 67.12 -22.17 6.10
N SER A 553 65.84 -22.35 6.40
CA SER A 553 65.02 -23.45 5.89
C SER A 553 63.78 -22.93 5.19
N LEU A 554 63.42 -23.55 4.07
CA LEU A 554 62.17 -23.36 3.36
C LEU A 554 61.34 -24.63 3.47
N ARG A 555 60.12 -24.51 4.01
CA ARG A 555 59.13 -25.57 4.00
C ARG A 555 57.89 -25.13 3.26
N VAL A 556 57.39 -25.95 2.34
CA VAL A 556 56.18 -25.67 1.56
C VAL A 556 55.10 -26.65 1.98
N TYR A 557 53.96 -26.10 2.39
CA TYR A 557 52.81 -26.84 2.87
C TYR A 557 51.61 -26.67 1.95
N LEU A 558 50.82 -27.73 1.83
CA LEU A 558 49.50 -27.71 1.20
C LEU A 558 48.46 -28.19 2.19
N GLN A 559 47.43 -27.38 2.36
CA GLN A 559 46.40 -27.56 3.37
C GLN A 559 45.01 -27.58 2.73
N PRO A 560 44.49 -28.76 2.35
CA PRO A 560 43.07 -28.92 2.08
C PRO A 560 42.25 -28.59 3.33
N GLN A 561 41.14 -27.88 3.15
CA GLN A 561 40.28 -27.43 4.24
C GLN A 561 38.81 -27.46 3.85
N ALA A 562 37.97 -27.89 4.78
CA ALA A 562 36.52 -27.91 4.66
C ALA A 562 35.89 -27.32 5.92
N GLN A 563 34.87 -26.47 5.74
CA GLN A 563 34.18 -25.79 6.82
C GLN A 563 32.68 -25.82 6.60
N LEU A 564 31.92 -26.14 7.65
CA LEU A 564 30.47 -26.09 7.69
C LEU A 564 30.04 -25.10 8.78
N THR A 565 29.27 -24.08 8.38
CA THR A 565 28.84 -23.00 9.27
C THR A 565 27.32 -22.92 9.30
N TYR A 566 26.74 -23.01 10.50
CA TYR A 566 25.33 -22.80 10.77
C TYR A 566 25.05 -21.33 11.11
N LEU A 567 24.13 -20.73 10.36
CA LEU A 567 23.76 -19.32 10.45
C LEU A 567 22.35 -19.18 11.06
N GLY A 568 22.26 -19.00 12.38
CA GLY A 568 21.01 -18.99 13.14
C GLY A 568 20.54 -17.60 13.61
N VAL A 569 21.03 -16.51 13.02
CA VAL A 569 20.60 -15.15 13.37
C VAL A 569 19.25 -14.83 12.71
N ASN A 570 18.27 -14.49 13.54
CA ASN A 570 16.92 -14.16 13.11
C ASN A 570 16.55 -12.75 13.57
N GLY A 571 15.71 -12.07 12.79
CA GLY A 571 15.07 -10.82 13.16
C GLY A 571 13.64 -10.82 12.60
N LYS A 572 12.69 -10.34 13.40
CA LYS A 572 11.33 -10.02 12.98
C LYS A 572 11.06 -8.59 13.45
N PHE A 573 10.42 -7.79 12.62
CA PHE A 573 9.96 -6.46 13.01
C PHE A 573 8.75 -6.06 12.17
N SER A 574 8.00 -5.11 12.72
CA SER A 574 6.96 -4.39 11.98
C SER A 574 7.55 -3.06 11.53
N ASP A 575 7.34 -2.73 10.26
CA ASP A 575 7.70 -1.42 9.69
C ASP A 575 6.88 -0.29 10.35
N SER A 576 7.27 0.98 10.17
CA SER A 576 6.50 2.15 10.65
C SER A 576 5.04 2.17 10.19
N GLU A 577 4.76 1.46 9.08
CA GLU A 577 3.44 1.28 8.49
C GLU A 577 2.77 -0.06 8.89
N ASN A 578 3.19 -0.69 9.99
CA ASN A 578 2.66 -1.96 10.56
C ASN A 578 2.75 -3.22 9.66
N ALA A 579 3.46 -3.16 8.54
CA ALA A 579 3.72 -4.34 7.70
C ALA A 579 4.66 -5.34 8.39
N HIS A 580 4.36 -6.64 8.29
CA HIS A 580 5.17 -7.67 8.95
C HIS A 580 6.36 -8.06 8.07
N VAL A 581 7.57 -7.71 8.49
CA VAL A 581 8.80 -7.98 7.73
C VAL A 581 9.56 -9.16 8.36
N ASN A 582 9.70 -10.23 7.58
CA ASN A 582 10.46 -11.42 7.93
C ASN A 582 11.77 -11.48 7.12
N LEU A 583 12.89 -11.65 7.82
CA LEU A 583 14.19 -11.81 7.18
C LEU A 583 14.39 -13.26 6.71
N LEU A 584 14.59 -13.45 5.42
CA LEU A 584 14.84 -14.76 4.81
C LEU A 584 16.33 -15.10 4.79
N GLY A 585 16.63 -16.39 4.94
CA GLY A 585 18.00 -16.88 5.06
C GLY A 585 18.46 -17.10 6.51
N SER A 586 17.54 -17.06 7.47
CA SER A 586 17.76 -17.59 8.81
C SER A 586 17.86 -19.12 8.82
N ARG A 587 18.58 -19.66 9.80
CA ARG A 587 18.77 -21.12 10.01
C ARG A 587 19.24 -21.82 8.73
N GLN A 588 20.33 -21.31 8.17
CA GLN A 588 20.93 -21.83 6.94
C GLN A 588 22.30 -22.44 7.21
N LEU A 589 22.75 -23.29 6.28
CA LEU A 589 24.07 -23.92 6.30
C LEU A 589 24.91 -23.34 5.16
N GLN A 590 26.11 -22.90 5.50
CA GLN A 590 27.14 -22.49 4.56
C GLN A 590 28.26 -23.54 4.57
N THR A 591 28.58 -24.06 3.39
CA THR A 591 29.72 -24.94 3.17
C THR A 591 30.83 -24.16 2.51
N ARG A 592 32.07 -24.35 2.96
CA ARG A 592 33.28 -23.80 2.35
C ARG A 592 34.29 -24.92 2.18
N VAL A 593 34.75 -25.15 0.97
CA VAL A 593 35.77 -26.17 0.65
C VAL A 593 36.88 -25.50 -0.15
N GLY A 594 38.13 -25.78 0.17
CA GLY A 594 39.23 -25.20 -0.56
C GLY A 594 40.57 -25.78 -0.18
N VAL A 595 41.61 -25.12 -0.68
CA VAL A 595 43.00 -25.47 -0.45
C VAL A 595 43.81 -24.21 -0.18
N GLN A 596 44.76 -24.32 0.74
CA GLN A 596 45.71 -23.26 1.07
C GLN A 596 47.13 -23.77 0.87
N ALA A 597 47.96 -23.01 0.19
CA ALA A 597 49.40 -23.24 0.11
C ALA A 597 50.13 -22.24 1.01
N LYS A 598 51.11 -22.70 1.78
CA LYS A 598 51.94 -21.89 2.67
C LYS A 598 53.42 -22.16 2.39
N ALA A 599 54.26 -21.15 2.49
CA ALA A 599 55.70 -21.32 2.40
C ALA A 599 56.36 -20.68 3.61
N GLN A 600 56.94 -21.48 4.49
CA GLN A 600 57.58 -21.04 5.72
C GLN A 600 59.07 -20.83 5.48
N PHE A 601 59.53 -19.60 5.67
CA PHE A 601 60.93 -19.19 5.57
C PHE A 601 61.45 -18.87 6.98
N SER A 602 62.35 -19.70 7.50
CA SER A 602 63.06 -19.44 8.75
C SER A 602 64.32 -18.62 8.46
N LEU A 603 64.40 -17.40 9.02
CA LEU A 603 65.49 -16.45 8.81
C LEU A 603 66.38 -16.31 10.05
N TYR A 604 67.58 -15.74 9.85
CA TYR A 604 68.53 -15.40 10.92
C TYR A 604 67.88 -14.47 11.99
N LYS A 605 68.17 -14.70 13.29
CA LYS A 605 67.61 -14.00 14.48
C LYS A 605 66.17 -14.36 14.90
N ASN A 606 65.74 -15.62 14.76
CA ASN A 606 64.43 -16.12 15.23
C ASN A 606 63.23 -15.34 14.64
N ILE A 607 63.36 -14.95 13.36
CA ILE A 607 62.26 -14.38 12.58
C ILE A 607 61.85 -15.43 11.55
N ALA A 608 60.56 -15.72 11.45
CA ALA A 608 60.02 -16.58 10.39
C ALA A 608 58.95 -15.83 9.59
N ILE A 609 58.98 -15.97 8.27
CA ILE A 609 58.00 -15.35 7.36
C ILE A 609 57.24 -16.47 6.65
N GLU A 610 55.93 -16.37 6.61
CA GLU A 610 55.04 -17.35 6.01
C GLU A 610 54.02 -16.68 5.08
N PRO A 611 54.37 -16.42 3.80
CA PRO A 611 53.38 -16.13 2.77
C PRO A 611 52.46 -17.34 2.54
N PHE A 612 51.19 -17.03 2.25
CA PHE A 612 50.20 -18.04 1.90
C PHE A 612 49.18 -17.53 0.89
N ALA A 613 48.64 -18.47 0.13
CA ALA A 613 47.55 -18.25 -0.81
C ALA A 613 46.50 -19.36 -0.63
N ALA A 614 45.22 -19.03 -0.75
CA ALA A 614 44.15 -20.02 -0.69
C ALA A 614 43.05 -19.72 -1.71
N VAL A 615 42.43 -20.79 -2.20
CA VAL A 615 41.24 -20.73 -3.06
C VAL A 615 40.16 -21.61 -2.46
N ASN A 616 38.95 -21.07 -2.33
CA ASN A 616 37.84 -21.75 -1.68
C ASN A 616 36.54 -21.53 -2.46
N ALA A 617 35.73 -22.57 -2.57
CA ALA A 617 34.36 -22.52 -3.05
C ALA A 617 33.41 -22.42 -1.84
N LEU A 618 32.49 -21.45 -1.88
CA LEU A 618 31.45 -21.25 -0.88
C LEU A 618 30.08 -21.59 -1.47
N TYR A 619 29.28 -22.32 -0.71
CA TYR A 619 27.91 -22.67 -1.05
C TYR A 619 26.97 -22.39 0.12
N HIS A 620 25.83 -21.76 -0.16
CA HIS A 620 24.75 -21.54 0.79
C HIS A 620 23.52 -22.36 0.37
N ASN A 621 22.95 -23.12 1.31
CA ASN A 621 21.77 -23.95 1.02
C ASN A 621 20.48 -23.12 0.77
N LYS A 622 20.40 -21.90 1.31
CA LYS A 622 19.26 -21.00 1.16
C LYS A 622 19.72 -19.63 0.63
N PRO A 623 18.99 -19.00 -0.30
CA PRO A 623 19.27 -17.62 -0.67
C PRO A 623 18.81 -16.67 0.45
N PHE A 624 19.51 -15.56 0.63
CA PHE A 624 19.10 -14.47 1.51
C PHE A 624 17.99 -13.63 0.86
N GLY A 625 17.12 -13.00 1.65
CA GLY A 625 16.04 -12.17 1.11
C GLY A 625 15.14 -11.54 2.17
N VAL A 626 14.03 -10.93 1.73
CA VAL A 626 12.95 -10.40 2.56
C VAL A 626 11.64 -11.06 2.17
N GLU A 627 10.81 -11.32 3.17
CA GLU A 627 9.39 -11.58 3.00
C GLU A 627 8.60 -10.48 3.71
N MET A 628 7.67 -9.85 3.00
CA MET A 628 6.81 -8.79 3.51
C MET A 628 5.37 -9.11 3.11
N ASP A 629 4.50 -9.30 4.11
CA ASP A 629 3.08 -9.65 3.94
C ASP A 629 2.82 -10.77 2.91
N GLY A 630 3.66 -11.82 2.94
CA GLY A 630 3.53 -13.02 2.10
C GLY A 630 4.26 -12.96 0.74
N GLU A 631 4.77 -11.80 0.31
CA GLU A 631 5.60 -11.69 -0.89
C GLU A 631 7.10 -11.82 -0.59
N ARG A 632 7.76 -12.75 -1.28
CA ARG A 632 9.18 -13.09 -1.10
C ARG A 632 10.05 -12.51 -2.21
N ARG A 633 11.10 -11.77 -1.84
CA ARG A 633 12.19 -11.37 -2.75
C ARG A 633 13.52 -11.90 -2.25
N VAL A 634 14.32 -12.46 -3.15
CA VAL A 634 15.59 -13.13 -2.82
C VAL A 634 16.76 -12.55 -3.61
N ILE A 635 17.95 -12.69 -3.03
CA ILE A 635 19.22 -12.37 -3.65
C ILE A 635 19.85 -13.67 -4.13
N ASN A 636 20.22 -13.74 -5.41
CA ASN A 636 20.87 -14.92 -5.97
C ASN A 636 22.38 -14.93 -5.66
N ASN A 637 22.74 -15.30 -4.43
CA ASN A 637 24.13 -15.34 -3.94
C ASN A 637 24.54 -16.69 -3.32
N LYS A 638 23.98 -17.79 -3.84
CA LYS A 638 24.19 -19.14 -3.30
C LYS A 638 25.65 -19.58 -3.40
N THR A 639 26.30 -19.34 -4.53
CA THR A 639 27.68 -19.75 -4.80
C THR A 639 28.62 -18.55 -4.90
N ALA A 640 29.83 -18.70 -4.37
CA ALA A 640 30.91 -17.74 -4.52
C ALA A 640 32.26 -18.45 -4.52
N ILE A 641 33.24 -17.89 -5.23
CA ILE A 641 34.64 -18.27 -5.14
C ILE A 641 35.35 -17.23 -4.29
N GLU A 642 36.14 -17.68 -3.34
CA GLU A 642 36.98 -16.86 -2.48
C GLU A 642 38.45 -17.13 -2.75
N SER A 643 39.19 -16.06 -3.07
CA SER A 643 40.63 -16.06 -3.15
C SER A 643 41.20 -15.29 -1.96
N GLN A 644 42.20 -15.85 -1.30
CA GLN A 644 42.86 -15.29 -0.13
C GLN A 644 44.36 -15.25 -0.36
N LEU A 645 44.98 -14.12 -0.02
CA LEU A 645 46.42 -13.92 -0.02
C LEU A 645 46.81 -13.35 1.35
N GLY A 646 47.94 -13.76 1.89
CA GLY A 646 48.42 -13.21 3.14
C GLY A 646 49.87 -13.53 3.42
N VAL A 647 50.38 -12.89 4.47
CA VAL A 647 51.71 -13.11 5.00
C VAL A 647 51.65 -13.07 6.52
N ALA A 648 52.26 -14.04 7.17
CA ALA A 648 52.50 -14.03 8.61
C ALA A 648 53.99 -13.83 8.90
N VAL A 649 54.31 -13.07 9.95
CA VAL A 649 55.66 -12.82 10.42
C VAL A 649 55.71 -13.16 11.90
N LYS A 650 56.55 -14.13 12.27
CA LYS A 650 56.80 -14.54 13.64
C LYS A 650 58.07 -13.85 14.13
N ILE A 651 58.00 -13.20 15.29
CA ILE A 651 59.09 -12.43 15.90
C ILE A 651 59.38 -13.02 17.28
N LYS A 652 60.62 -13.52 17.47
CA LYS A 652 61.12 -14.02 18.77
C LYS A 652 60.20 -15.07 19.43
N SER A 653 59.50 -15.88 18.63
CA SER A 653 58.62 -16.98 19.06
C SER A 653 57.43 -16.62 19.98
N HIS A 654 57.20 -15.34 20.30
CA HIS A 654 56.09 -14.89 21.17
C HIS A 654 55.07 -14.02 20.45
N LEU A 655 55.50 -13.30 19.40
CA LEU A 655 54.64 -12.36 18.67
C LEU A 655 54.50 -12.79 17.22
N THR A 656 53.27 -12.91 16.74
CA THR A 656 52.96 -13.13 15.33
C THR A 656 52.09 -12.01 14.81
N LEU A 657 52.52 -11.40 13.71
CA LEU A 657 51.76 -10.43 12.93
C LEU A 657 51.32 -11.06 11.62
N GLN A 658 50.05 -10.92 11.25
CA GLN A 658 49.54 -11.45 10.00
C GLN A 658 48.71 -10.39 9.26
N ALA A 659 48.99 -10.23 7.96
CA ALA A 659 48.21 -9.40 7.07
C ALA A 659 47.54 -10.27 6.00
N THR A 660 46.25 -10.04 5.75
CA THR A 660 45.48 -10.83 4.79
C THR A 660 44.60 -9.97 3.91
N PHE A 661 44.46 -10.39 2.65
CA PHE A 661 43.54 -9.84 1.68
C PHE A 661 42.66 -10.96 1.12
N ASN A 662 41.35 -10.78 1.22
CA ASN A 662 40.35 -11.72 0.73
C ASN A 662 39.49 -11.06 -0.34
N ARG A 663 39.26 -11.78 -1.45
CA ARG A 663 38.33 -11.41 -2.51
C ARG A 663 37.31 -12.52 -2.70
N GLN A 664 36.03 -12.17 -2.62
CA GLN A 664 34.92 -13.07 -2.93
C GLN A 664 34.22 -12.59 -4.21
N THR A 665 33.98 -13.52 -5.14
CA THR A 665 33.31 -13.26 -6.41
C THR A 665 32.22 -14.31 -6.63
N GLY A 666 31.00 -13.85 -6.87
CA GLY A 666 29.87 -14.67 -7.31
C GLY A 666 29.08 -13.94 -8.39
N LYS A 667 28.06 -14.60 -8.96
CA LYS A 667 27.31 -14.08 -10.13
C LYS A 667 26.76 -12.66 -9.94
N HIS A 668 26.32 -12.32 -8.73
CA HIS A 668 25.72 -11.02 -8.39
C HIS A 668 26.31 -10.44 -7.09
N HIS A 669 27.53 -10.86 -6.72
CA HIS A 669 28.16 -10.48 -5.47
C HIS A 669 29.67 -10.32 -5.65
N GLN A 670 30.21 -9.21 -5.17
CA GLN A 670 31.65 -9.03 -5.04
C GLN A 670 31.98 -8.46 -3.66
N ALA A 671 33.01 -8.97 -3.02
CA ALA A 671 33.51 -8.43 -1.76
C ALA A 671 35.03 -8.46 -1.72
N LYS A 672 35.62 -7.41 -1.14
CA LYS A 672 37.03 -7.29 -0.82
C LYS A 672 37.15 -7.08 0.69
N GLN A 673 38.21 -7.62 1.29
CA GLN A 673 38.44 -7.50 2.72
C GLN A 673 39.93 -7.52 3.02
N GLY A 674 40.41 -6.55 3.78
CA GLY A 674 41.69 -6.61 4.47
C GLY A 674 41.49 -7.04 5.91
N ALA A 675 42.43 -7.80 6.46
CA ALA A 675 42.50 -8.00 7.90
C ALA A 675 43.95 -8.00 8.41
N LEU A 676 44.13 -7.44 9.59
CA LEU A 676 45.37 -7.47 10.36
C LEU A 676 45.11 -8.28 11.63
N ASN A 677 45.94 -9.29 11.86
CA ASN A 677 45.87 -10.12 13.06
C ASN A 677 47.18 -10.01 13.84
N LEU A 678 47.05 -9.85 15.15
CA LEU A 678 48.13 -9.83 16.12
C LEU A 678 47.90 -11.01 17.05
N GLN A 679 48.94 -11.82 17.25
CA GLN A 679 48.89 -12.96 18.16
C GLN A 679 50.07 -12.91 19.12
N TRP A 680 49.79 -13.11 20.39
CA TRP A 680 50.76 -13.17 21.48
C TRP A 680 50.67 -14.53 22.16
N THR A 681 51.79 -15.24 22.30
CA THR A 681 51.87 -16.52 23.00
C THR A 681 52.73 -16.44 24.25
N PHE A 682 52.22 -16.98 25.37
CA PHE A 682 52.89 -16.97 26.67
C PHE A 682 52.76 -18.31 27.38
#